data_AF-A0A350XZV0-F1
#
_entry.id   AF-A0A350XZV0-F1
#
_cell.length_a   1.000
_cell.length_b   1.000
_cell.length_c   1.000
_cell.angle_alpha   90.00
_cell.angle_beta   90.00
_cell.angle_gamma   90.00
#
_symmetry.space_group_name_H-M   'P 1'
#
loop_
_entity.id
_entity.type
_entity.pdbx_description
1 polymer ?
#
loop_
_entity_poly.entity_id
_entity_poly.type
_entity_poly.pdbx_seq_one_letter_code
_entity_poly.pdbx_strand_id
1 'polypeptide(L)'
;LTAQGDIFTDNILSNSTSGDGGKITLTSTMGSIDTAGTLNSSSTNGNGNGGAVSLTAQGDIFTDDISSNSTSGDGGKITLTSTMGSINTAAGTLNSSSTNRNGGAIMLEAPNGITTDKLNSNGSLNGGNIDLNSDKGAIETIGGTISAAGGENGGNITLEARANVTTGRVTTFLIGFNGNSGDISITSTEGDIDTRAGALITAAGNGTGGDITLNAMNGSITTSRINALSQARQGGEIELTAGNNDTNNITVGGKIETNENSINFDGSIILGGDVSLTRAGTGKNNSISFDGSVLLSGDVSVFIEGNGDIIFDSTINGNHKLTLNPDTGIVQLNNIIGGSTPLNSLEVQGDIQSDSGSVNITTINDIDIFTNNIISPKGTTLTSTNGQITTGNITSTGGITLTSNTGQITTGILDSSNRNGDGGDVTLNARGNIKVSSIDAQSFNNGTGGNVTINADIRSPSYFQATDSFTDQNGINASISTAGSEDGGTIIIYHGGDGEIPFIVGNSQTNGTAGAITRGDEENRQTIEPSRNYYFTHTQDSDRIQIISVLGAVPIPPAPIPVPEPNPPVIPVENPIESLATLVGDILDAQTIINQNPETGDYSISWNFPGDQISLNVNNPLPFNQPADPVAEIDQLFEDEYEEYFGENLTDENVTSQTIRETLKTIKNQTGKSAVVVYARSLSEGLELTLVHPENILIRKIIPSANPTALKQTITEFVEKVSNPSETYGYRASSQQLYQWLIAPIESHLKELNIDTLIFCMDGGLRHIPLAALYDGQQFLIEKYSLGSIPSFSLTNSRYQTLKNAQVLGMGASEFQQLRPLPAVPLELNLITQQLWSGTSYLNQQFTLNNLQTESRRKPFEIIHLATHANFNDGNPSNSYIQLWDTQLTFDKLRQMGWYQPPQIELLTLSACTTALGNEQAELGFAGLAVQAGVKSALASLWKVNDEGTLALMSGFYWQLNQPNVTIKAEALRQAQIAMLRGEAYLERGQLQGIPNLGEIPLPDELVSQGNKKLSHPYYWAGFTMIGSPW
;
A
#
# COMPACT_ATOMS: atom_id res chain seq x y z
N LEU A 1 -47.48 -29.14 -25.68
CA LEU A 1 -47.29 -29.86 -26.96
C LEU A 1 -46.54 -31.15 -26.66
N THR A 2 -46.98 -32.27 -27.24
CA THR A 2 -46.27 -33.55 -27.11
C THR A 2 -46.13 -34.16 -28.50
N ALA A 3 -44.93 -34.61 -28.84
CA ALA A 3 -44.62 -35.26 -30.11
C ALA A 3 -43.74 -36.49 -29.88
N GLN A 4 -43.81 -37.45 -30.80
CA GLN A 4 -42.90 -38.60 -30.77
C GLN A 4 -41.53 -38.25 -31.36
N GLY A 5 -41.50 -37.50 -32.47
CA GLY A 5 -40.27 -36.98 -33.07
C GLY A 5 -39.96 -35.56 -32.60
N ASP A 6 -39.11 -34.87 -33.36
CA ASP A 6 -38.60 -33.55 -33.00
C ASP A 6 -39.71 -32.49 -32.89
N ILE A 7 -39.50 -31.52 -32.01
CA ILE A 7 -40.36 -30.33 -31.85
C ILE A 7 -39.53 -29.11 -32.25
N PHE A 8 -39.98 -28.42 -33.30
CA PHE A 8 -39.44 -27.14 -33.72
C PHE A 8 -40.48 -26.05 -33.49
N THR A 9 -40.13 -25.01 -32.75
CA THR A 9 -41.00 -23.85 -32.54
C THR A 9 -40.23 -22.55 -32.67
N ASP A 10 -40.95 -21.49 -33.00
CA ASP A 10 -40.47 -20.12 -32.89
C ASP A 10 -41.06 -19.54 -31.56
N ASN A 11 -41.55 -18.31 -31.54
CA ASN A 11 -42.19 -17.71 -30.38
C ASN A 11 -43.43 -18.48 -29.86
N ILE A 12 -43.45 -18.79 -28.56
CA ILE A 12 -44.64 -19.26 -27.85
C ILE A 12 -44.96 -18.26 -26.75
N LEU A 13 -46.05 -17.52 -26.94
CA LEU A 13 -46.49 -16.47 -26.01
C LEU A 13 -47.74 -16.95 -25.25
N SER A 14 -47.58 -17.13 -23.95
CA SER A 14 -48.63 -17.46 -22.99
C SER A 14 -48.59 -16.50 -21.78
N ASN A 15 -48.07 -15.29 -21.98
CA ASN A 15 -47.93 -14.26 -20.95
C ASN A 15 -49.27 -13.60 -20.59
N SER A 16 -49.33 -12.99 -19.40
CA SER A 16 -50.53 -12.34 -18.88
C SER A 16 -50.25 -10.94 -18.34
N THR A 17 -51.24 -10.06 -18.49
CA THR A 17 -51.16 -8.67 -18.00
C THR A 17 -52.07 -8.41 -16.80
N SER A 18 -52.86 -9.38 -16.33
CA SER A 18 -53.81 -9.18 -15.21
C SER A 18 -54.05 -10.42 -14.36
N GLY A 19 -53.24 -11.47 -14.53
CA GLY A 19 -53.37 -12.77 -13.88
C GLY A 19 -52.11 -13.61 -14.11
N ASP A 20 -52.13 -14.89 -13.79
CA ASP A 20 -50.96 -15.75 -13.94
C ASP A 20 -50.56 -15.91 -15.42
N GLY A 21 -49.25 -16.02 -15.66
CA GLY A 21 -48.73 -16.53 -16.92
C GLY A 21 -49.18 -17.97 -17.14
N GLY A 22 -49.54 -18.31 -18.37
CA GLY A 22 -49.99 -19.65 -18.72
C GLY A 22 -48.82 -20.61 -18.94
N LYS A 23 -48.94 -21.83 -18.42
CA LYS A 23 -47.89 -22.86 -18.49
C LYS A 23 -47.51 -23.21 -19.93
N ILE A 24 -46.21 -23.23 -20.23
CA ILE A 24 -45.65 -23.77 -21.47
C ILE A 24 -45.05 -25.16 -21.18
N THR A 25 -45.45 -26.18 -21.93
CA THR A 25 -44.89 -27.53 -21.78
C THR A 25 -44.68 -28.17 -23.14
N LEU A 26 -43.43 -28.55 -23.44
CA LEU A 26 -43.04 -29.25 -24.66
C LEU A 26 -42.43 -30.60 -24.29
N THR A 27 -42.85 -31.67 -24.98
CA THR A 27 -42.36 -33.02 -24.72
C THR A 27 -42.10 -33.76 -26.01
N SER A 28 -40.84 -34.05 -26.33
CA SER A 28 -40.45 -34.94 -27.42
C SER A 28 -40.00 -36.29 -26.84
N THR A 29 -40.73 -37.37 -27.11
CA THR A 29 -40.46 -38.66 -26.46
C THR A 29 -39.36 -39.48 -27.14
N MET A 30 -39.03 -39.19 -28.41
CA MET A 30 -37.94 -39.86 -29.14
C MET A 30 -37.11 -38.92 -30.03
N GLY A 31 -37.28 -37.60 -29.88
CA GLY A 31 -36.58 -36.60 -30.69
C GLY A 31 -36.00 -35.47 -29.84
N SER A 32 -35.57 -34.41 -30.50
CA SER A 32 -35.04 -33.17 -29.90
C SER A 32 -36.14 -32.10 -29.73
N ILE A 33 -35.83 -31.06 -28.96
CA ILE A 33 -36.60 -29.82 -28.92
C ILE A 33 -35.69 -28.67 -29.36
N ASP A 34 -36.19 -27.84 -30.27
CA ASP A 34 -35.51 -26.64 -30.75
C ASP A 34 -36.52 -25.49 -30.77
N THR A 35 -36.27 -24.46 -29.95
CA THR A 35 -37.11 -23.26 -29.87
C THR A 35 -36.30 -22.02 -30.25
N ALA A 36 -36.32 -21.69 -31.54
CA ALA A 36 -35.57 -20.58 -32.17
C ALA A 36 -36.16 -19.18 -31.90
N GLY A 37 -37.06 -19.06 -30.92
CA GLY A 37 -37.75 -17.81 -30.57
C GLY A 37 -38.16 -17.82 -29.09
N THR A 38 -38.73 -16.71 -28.62
CA THR A 38 -38.99 -16.53 -27.18
C THR A 38 -40.12 -17.41 -26.67
N LEU A 39 -39.87 -18.17 -25.60
CA LEU A 39 -40.90 -18.80 -24.78
C LEU A 39 -41.31 -17.84 -23.66
N ASN A 40 -42.43 -17.13 -23.83
CA ASN A 40 -42.88 -16.13 -22.87
C ASN A 40 -44.12 -16.60 -22.09
N SER A 41 -43.93 -16.85 -20.82
CA SER A 41 -44.91 -17.25 -19.81
C SER A 41 -44.96 -16.24 -18.64
N SER A 42 -44.52 -15.01 -18.88
CA SER A 42 -44.41 -13.96 -17.85
C SER A 42 -45.76 -13.40 -17.38
N SER A 43 -45.74 -12.71 -16.24
CA SER A 43 -46.88 -11.92 -15.70
C SER A 43 -46.44 -10.48 -15.40
N THR A 44 -47.06 -9.48 -16.06
CA THR A 44 -46.56 -8.09 -16.02
C THR A 44 -47.44 -7.10 -15.24
N ASN A 45 -48.75 -7.32 -15.07
CA ASN A 45 -49.57 -6.53 -14.12
C ASN A 45 -50.58 -7.40 -13.37
N GLY A 46 -51.01 -6.92 -12.18
CA GLY A 46 -51.86 -7.68 -11.25
C GLY A 46 -51.06 -8.70 -10.44
N ASN A 47 -51.65 -9.25 -9.37
CA ASN A 47 -51.00 -10.17 -8.41
C ASN A 47 -50.66 -11.58 -8.99
N GLY A 48 -50.48 -11.70 -10.31
CA GLY A 48 -50.30 -12.99 -10.99
C GLY A 48 -48.86 -13.48 -11.00
N ASN A 49 -48.68 -14.79 -10.89
CA ASN A 49 -47.37 -15.46 -10.94
C ASN A 49 -46.91 -15.66 -12.39
N GLY A 50 -45.60 -15.83 -12.59
CA GLY A 50 -45.07 -16.35 -13.85
C GLY A 50 -45.52 -17.80 -14.04
N GLY A 51 -45.86 -18.18 -15.26
CA GLY A 51 -46.28 -19.54 -15.57
C GLY A 51 -45.08 -20.45 -15.78
N ALA A 52 -45.10 -21.69 -15.27
CA ALA A 52 -43.98 -22.60 -15.44
C ALA A 52 -43.69 -22.94 -16.91
N VAL A 53 -42.40 -23.09 -17.24
CA VAL A 53 -41.92 -23.53 -18.55
C VAL A 53 -41.18 -24.86 -18.38
N SER A 54 -41.62 -25.89 -19.09
CA SER A 54 -41.03 -27.23 -19.01
C SER A 54 -40.77 -27.85 -20.38
N LEU A 55 -39.51 -28.17 -20.68
CA LEU A 55 -39.12 -28.86 -21.91
C LEU A 55 -38.51 -30.21 -21.53
N THR A 56 -38.96 -31.27 -22.19
CA THR A 56 -38.44 -32.63 -21.96
C THR A 56 -38.21 -33.32 -23.29
N ALA A 57 -36.98 -33.77 -23.55
CA ALA A 57 -36.59 -34.42 -24.79
C ALA A 57 -35.82 -35.72 -24.53
N GLN A 58 -35.92 -36.68 -25.45
CA GLN A 58 -34.96 -37.80 -25.47
C GLN A 58 -33.61 -37.31 -25.99
N GLY A 59 -33.62 -36.60 -27.13
CA GLY A 59 -32.45 -35.98 -27.72
C GLY A 59 -32.14 -34.61 -27.13
N ASP A 60 -31.44 -33.79 -27.89
CA ASP A 60 -30.95 -32.49 -27.43
C ASP A 60 -32.09 -31.47 -27.22
N ILE A 61 -31.82 -30.48 -26.37
CA ILE A 61 -32.68 -29.29 -26.22
C ILE A 61 -31.86 -28.05 -26.60
N PHE A 62 -32.36 -27.31 -27.57
CA PHE A 62 -31.87 -26.01 -27.97
C PHE A 62 -32.97 -24.97 -27.72
N THR A 63 -32.65 -23.89 -27.03
CA THR A 63 -33.60 -22.80 -26.77
C THR A 63 -32.87 -21.47 -26.60
N ASP A 64 -33.51 -20.40 -27.06
CA ASP A 64 -33.07 -19.02 -26.82
C ASP A 64 -33.72 -18.50 -25.52
N ASP A 65 -34.42 -17.38 -25.58
CA ASP A 65 -35.04 -16.74 -24.41
C ASP A 65 -36.23 -17.53 -23.83
N ILE A 66 -36.19 -17.75 -22.53
CA ILE A 66 -37.32 -18.24 -21.74
C ILE A 66 -37.67 -17.18 -20.69
N SER A 67 -38.82 -16.54 -20.83
CA SER A 67 -39.34 -15.56 -19.88
C SER A 67 -40.48 -16.15 -19.06
N SER A 68 -40.22 -16.40 -17.78
CA SER A 68 -41.15 -16.93 -16.79
C SER A 68 -41.26 -15.99 -15.58
N ASN A 69 -40.85 -14.73 -15.73
CA ASN A 69 -40.77 -13.74 -14.68
C ASN A 69 -42.14 -13.16 -14.27
N SER A 70 -42.21 -12.57 -13.07
CA SER A 70 -43.40 -11.85 -12.58
C SER A 70 -43.07 -10.47 -12.03
N THR A 71 -44.01 -9.52 -12.18
CA THR A 71 -43.90 -8.20 -11.56
C THR A 71 -44.43 -8.19 -10.12
N SER A 72 -45.60 -8.76 -9.85
CA SER A 72 -46.25 -8.68 -8.52
C SER A 72 -46.48 -10.02 -7.83
N GLY A 73 -46.35 -11.12 -8.57
CA GLY A 73 -46.42 -12.50 -8.08
C GLY A 73 -45.04 -13.15 -8.01
N ASP A 74 -45.00 -14.46 -7.76
CA ASP A 74 -43.76 -15.24 -7.81
C ASP A 74 -43.34 -15.51 -9.26
N GLY A 75 -42.04 -15.65 -9.50
CA GLY A 75 -41.51 -16.14 -10.77
C GLY A 75 -41.91 -17.61 -11.00
N GLY A 76 -42.12 -18.00 -12.25
CA GLY A 76 -42.51 -19.36 -12.60
C GLY A 76 -41.30 -20.25 -12.84
N LYS A 77 -41.32 -21.50 -12.35
CA LYS A 77 -40.21 -22.46 -12.53
C LYS A 77 -39.88 -22.73 -14.01
N ILE A 78 -38.60 -22.73 -14.35
CA ILE A 78 -38.08 -23.19 -15.64
C ILE A 78 -37.41 -24.56 -15.45
N THR A 79 -37.74 -25.54 -16.29
CA THR A 79 -37.15 -26.89 -16.22
C THR A 79 -36.89 -27.45 -17.61
N LEU A 80 -35.63 -27.76 -17.92
CA LEU A 80 -35.24 -28.42 -19.16
C LEU A 80 -34.58 -29.75 -18.82
N THR A 81 -35.05 -30.84 -19.43
CA THR A 81 -34.51 -32.19 -19.18
C THR A 81 -34.29 -32.91 -20.51
N SER A 82 -33.03 -33.19 -20.82
CA SER A 82 -32.65 -34.13 -21.88
C SER A 82 -32.25 -35.47 -21.25
N THR A 83 -32.82 -36.58 -21.72
CA THR A 83 -32.54 -37.89 -21.12
C THR A 83 -31.39 -38.64 -21.80
N MET A 84 -31.00 -38.28 -23.02
CA MET A 84 -29.88 -38.90 -23.75
C MET A 84 -29.01 -37.90 -24.51
N GLY A 85 -29.34 -36.61 -24.53
CA GLY A 85 -28.67 -35.55 -25.27
C GLY A 85 -28.02 -34.50 -24.38
N SER A 86 -27.76 -33.33 -24.97
CA SER A 86 -27.26 -32.12 -24.31
C SER A 86 -28.35 -31.04 -24.19
N ILE A 87 -28.14 -30.04 -23.34
CA ILE A 87 -28.92 -28.81 -23.31
C ILE A 87 -28.03 -27.65 -23.72
N ASN A 88 -28.50 -26.82 -24.66
CA ASN A 88 -27.87 -25.57 -25.01
C ASN A 88 -28.89 -24.42 -24.93
N THR A 89 -28.62 -23.46 -24.06
CA THR A 89 -29.41 -22.22 -23.93
C THR A 89 -28.57 -20.96 -24.02
N ALA A 90 -27.31 -21.05 -24.47
CA ALA A 90 -26.38 -19.92 -24.49
C ALA A 90 -26.87 -18.76 -25.37
N ALA A 91 -27.69 -19.06 -26.37
CA ALA A 91 -28.26 -18.08 -27.28
C ALA A 91 -29.27 -17.09 -26.64
N GLY A 92 -29.72 -17.32 -25.41
CA GLY A 92 -30.71 -16.45 -24.76
C GLY A 92 -30.64 -16.43 -23.23
N THR A 93 -31.61 -15.75 -22.63
CA THR A 93 -31.74 -15.63 -21.17
C THR A 93 -32.88 -16.51 -20.65
N LEU A 94 -32.59 -17.32 -19.64
CA LEU A 94 -33.60 -18.00 -18.83
C LEU A 94 -33.94 -17.11 -17.64
N ASN A 95 -35.06 -16.39 -17.75
CA ASN A 95 -35.50 -15.43 -16.75
C ASN A 95 -36.73 -15.93 -16.00
N SER A 96 -36.52 -16.27 -14.73
CA SER A 96 -37.51 -16.73 -13.78
C SER A 96 -37.70 -15.73 -12.61
N SER A 97 -37.25 -14.48 -12.77
CA SER A 97 -37.19 -13.53 -11.67
C SER A 97 -38.55 -12.99 -11.21
N SER A 98 -38.62 -12.43 -10.00
CA SER A 98 -39.74 -11.61 -9.53
C SER A 98 -39.29 -10.25 -8.99
N THR A 99 -40.01 -9.17 -9.36
CA THR A 99 -39.68 -7.82 -8.86
C THR A 99 -40.27 -7.50 -7.48
N ASN A 100 -41.32 -8.20 -7.03
CA ASN A 100 -41.99 -7.91 -5.75
C ASN A 100 -42.19 -9.14 -4.84
N ARG A 101 -41.84 -10.35 -5.30
CA ARG A 101 -41.92 -11.59 -4.50
C ARG A 101 -40.72 -12.51 -4.73
N ASN A 102 -40.94 -13.81 -4.76
CA ASN A 102 -39.90 -14.81 -4.89
C ASN A 102 -39.56 -15.06 -6.36
N GLY A 103 -38.28 -15.23 -6.67
CA GLY A 103 -37.84 -15.79 -7.94
C GLY A 103 -38.24 -17.27 -8.05
N GLY A 104 -38.48 -17.74 -9.27
CA GLY A 104 -38.76 -19.15 -9.53
C GLY A 104 -37.49 -19.93 -9.83
N ALA A 105 -37.40 -21.20 -9.42
CA ALA A 105 -36.21 -22.01 -9.68
C ALA A 105 -35.95 -22.28 -11.18
N ILE A 106 -34.67 -22.49 -11.52
CA ILE A 106 -34.22 -22.91 -12.85
C ILE A 106 -33.49 -24.25 -12.69
N MET A 107 -33.87 -25.26 -13.47
CA MET A 107 -33.28 -26.60 -13.39
C MET A 107 -32.99 -27.14 -14.78
N LEU A 108 -31.71 -27.44 -15.06
CA LEU A 108 -31.27 -28.04 -16.32
C LEU A 108 -30.60 -29.39 -16.04
N GLU A 109 -31.03 -30.44 -16.71
CA GLU A 109 -30.51 -31.80 -16.52
C GLU A 109 -30.23 -32.45 -17.88
N ALA A 110 -28.97 -32.80 -18.14
CA ALA A 110 -28.58 -33.44 -19.40
C ALA A 110 -27.31 -34.29 -19.28
N PRO A 111 -27.32 -35.56 -19.74
CA PRO A 111 -26.16 -36.44 -19.59
C PRO A 111 -24.95 -36.00 -20.42
N ASN A 112 -25.13 -35.44 -21.63
CA ASN A 112 -24.01 -35.18 -22.55
C ASN A 112 -23.44 -33.75 -22.50
N GLY A 113 -23.89 -32.94 -21.55
CA GLY A 113 -23.37 -31.58 -21.32
C GLY A 113 -24.46 -30.53 -21.26
N ILE A 114 -24.14 -29.42 -20.61
CA ILE A 114 -24.99 -28.23 -20.51
C ILE A 114 -24.14 -27.02 -20.89
N THR A 115 -24.61 -26.27 -21.88
CA THR A 115 -24.04 -24.96 -22.24
C THR A 115 -25.13 -23.90 -22.05
N THR A 116 -24.90 -22.90 -21.21
CA THR A 116 -25.88 -21.85 -20.91
C THR A 116 -25.17 -20.59 -20.48
N ASP A 117 -25.75 -19.41 -20.62
CA ASP A 117 -25.04 -18.16 -20.29
C ASP A 117 -25.74 -17.36 -19.19
N LYS A 118 -26.98 -16.90 -19.44
CA LYS A 118 -27.70 -15.98 -18.55
C LYS A 118 -28.86 -16.69 -17.86
N LEU A 119 -28.70 -16.93 -16.56
CA LEU A 119 -29.73 -17.52 -15.71
C LEU A 119 -30.12 -16.51 -14.63
N ASN A 120 -31.37 -16.07 -14.62
CA ASN A 120 -31.86 -15.08 -13.67
C ASN A 120 -33.04 -15.65 -12.88
N SER A 121 -32.80 -15.93 -11.61
CA SER A 121 -33.75 -16.48 -10.65
C SER A 121 -33.98 -15.50 -9.47
N ASN A 122 -33.76 -14.22 -9.70
CA ASN A 122 -33.80 -13.21 -8.63
C ASN A 122 -35.21 -13.00 -8.07
N GLY A 123 -35.32 -12.71 -6.77
CA GLY A 123 -36.56 -12.29 -6.13
C GLY A 123 -36.33 -11.11 -5.21
N SER A 124 -37.33 -10.22 -5.06
CA SER A 124 -37.27 -9.16 -4.05
C SER A 124 -37.49 -9.69 -2.64
N LEU A 125 -38.07 -10.89 -2.49
CA LEU A 125 -38.15 -11.63 -1.24
C LEU A 125 -37.10 -12.74 -1.28
N ASN A 126 -37.40 -13.90 -1.86
CA ASN A 126 -36.41 -14.98 -1.93
C ASN A 126 -35.95 -15.21 -3.38
N GLY A 127 -34.65 -15.38 -3.59
CA GLY A 127 -34.12 -15.91 -4.85
C GLY A 127 -34.53 -17.38 -5.03
N GLY A 128 -34.75 -17.80 -6.28
CA GLY A 128 -34.99 -19.22 -6.58
C GLY A 128 -33.69 -19.96 -6.84
N ASN A 129 -33.63 -21.24 -6.50
CA ASN A 129 -32.43 -22.06 -6.76
C ASN A 129 -32.16 -22.23 -8.26
N ILE A 130 -30.88 -22.41 -8.60
CA ILE A 130 -30.42 -22.74 -9.94
C ILE A 130 -29.59 -24.02 -9.86
N ASP A 131 -30.07 -25.09 -10.49
CA ASP A 131 -29.43 -26.40 -10.47
C ASP A 131 -29.11 -26.85 -11.89
N LEU A 132 -27.82 -27.03 -12.21
CA LEU A 132 -27.33 -27.59 -13.47
C LEU A 132 -26.64 -28.93 -13.20
N ASN A 133 -27.16 -30.01 -13.79
CA ASN A 133 -26.57 -31.35 -13.64
C ASN A 133 -26.22 -31.98 -15.00
N SER A 134 -24.94 -32.33 -15.18
CA SER A 134 -24.47 -33.14 -16.30
C SER A 134 -23.77 -34.44 -15.88
N ASP A 135 -24.49 -35.55 -16.01
CA ASP A 135 -24.04 -36.88 -15.58
C ASP A 135 -22.75 -37.40 -16.26
N LYS A 136 -22.43 -36.93 -17.48
CA LYS A 136 -21.26 -37.39 -18.25
C LYS A 136 -20.50 -36.25 -18.95
N GLY A 137 -21.18 -35.16 -19.27
CA GLY A 137 -20.63 -34.04 -20.01
C GLY A 137 -20.04 -32.96 -19.12
N ALA A 138 -19.65 -31.85 -19.76
CA ALA A 138 -19.17 -30.64 -19.13
C ALA A 138 -20.34 -29.66 -18.88
N ILE A 139 -20.11 -28.70 -17.98
CA ILE A 139 -20.95 -27.52 -17.80
C ILE A 139 -20.15 -26.29 -18.21
N GLU A 140 -20.70 -25.49 -19.12
CA GLU A 140 -20.06 -24.24 -19.60
C GLU A 140 -21.04 -23.07 -19.44
N THR A 141 -20.63 -22.07 -18.65
CA THR A 141 -21.45 -20.91 -18.29
C THR A 141 -20.77 -19.55 -18.37
N ILE A 142 -19.93 -19.39 -19.38
CA ILE A 142 -19.02 -18.24 -19.51
C ILE A 142 -19.67 -16.97 -20.07
N GLY A 143 -20.66 -17.06 -20.96
CA GLY A 143 -21.20 -15.90 -21.69
C GLY A 143 -22.18 -15.02 -20.90
N GLY A 144 -22.32 -15.23 -19.58
CA GLY A 144 -23.34 -14.53 -18.81
C GLY A 144 -23.16 -14.57 -17.29
N THR A 145 -24.23 -14.23 -16.58
CA THR A 145 -24.27 -14.27 -15.11
C THR A 145 -25.34 -15.25 -14.67
N ILE A 146 -24.96 -16.13 -13.75
CA ILE A 146 -25.90 -16.97 -13.01
C ILE A 146 -26.24 -16.23 -11.72
N SER A 147 -27.52 -15.87 -11.56
CA SER A 147 -27.97 -15.01 -10.48
C SER A 147 -29.20 -15.59 -9.79
N ALA A 148 -29.09 -15.81 -8.48
CA ALA A 148 -30.17 -16.26 -7.59
C ALA A 148 -30.36 -15.29 -6.41
N ALA A 149 -30.30 -13.99 -6.67
CA ALA A 149 -30.34 -12.93 -5.66
C ALA A 149 -31.71 -12.83 -4.96
N GLY A 150 -31.70 -12.45 -3.68
CA GLY A 150 -32.88 -12.26 -2.84
C GLY A 150 -32.91 -10.90 -2.14
N GLY A 151 -34.07 -10.46 -1.65
CA GLY A 151 -34.14 -9.34 -0.69
C GLY A 151 -34.23 -9.80 0.77
N GLU A 152 -34.88 -10.93 1.01
CA GLU A 152 -34.85 -11.65 2.28
C GLU A 152 -33.78 -12.74 2.22
N ASN A 153 -33.89 -13.76 1.35
CA ASN A 153 -32.88 -14.82 1.24
C ASN A 153 -32.46 -15.07 -0.21
N GLY A 154 -31.16 -15.26 -0.45
CA GLY A 154 -30.66 -15.73 -1.75
C GLY A 154 -31.06 -17.20 -2.01
N GLY A 155 -31.15 -17.58 -3.28
CA GLY A 155 -31.29 -18.98 -3.69
C GLY A 155 -29.91 -19.62 -3.90
N ASN A 156 -29.85 -20.93 -3.75
CA ASN A 156 -28.61 -21.69 -3.94
C ASN A 156 -28.31 -21.90 -5.43
N ILE A 157 -27.03 -21.95 -5.78
CA ILE A 157 -26.58 -22.26 -7.14
C ILE A 157 -25.70 -23.51 -7.08
N THR A 158 -26.12 -24.55 -7.79
CA THR A 158 -25.45 -25.86 -7.81
C THR A 158 -25.07 -26.22 -9.24
N LEU A 159 -23.77 -26.42 -9.51
CA LEU A 159 -23.26 -26.91 -10.79
C LEU A 159 -22.56 -28.25 -10.58
N GLU A 160 -23.14 -29.33 -11.12
CA GLU A 160 -22.58 -30.68 -10.99
C GLU A 160 -22.30 -31.27 -12.37
N ALA A 161 -21.03 -31.57 -12.65
CA ALA A 161 -20.63 -32.22 -13.89
C ALA A 161 -19.72 -33.41 -13.63
N ARG A 162 -19.76 -34.39 -14.53
CA ARG A 162 -18.72 -35.42 -14.56
C ARG A 162 -17.43 -34.91 -15.18
N ALA A 163 -17.52 -34.20 -16.30
CA ALA A 163 -16.35 -33.57 -16.94
C ALA A 163 -16.16 -32.15 -16.39
N ASN A 164 -15.41 -31.31 -17.12
CA ASN A 164 -15.05 -29.96 -16.67
C ASN A 164 -16.27 -29.09 -16.34
N VAL A 165 -16.12 -28.20 -15.37
CA VAL A 165 -17.03 -27.08 -15.15
C VAL A 165 -16.27 -25.79 -15.43
N THR A 166 -16.72 -25.00 -16.39
CA THR A 166 -16.18 -23.67 -16.68
C THR A 166 -17.29 -22.66 -16.50
N THR A 167 -17.11 -21.68 -15.60
CA THR A 167 -18.14 -20.69 -15.31
C THR A 167 -17.60 -19.27 -15.31
N GLY A 168 -18.42 -18.34 -15.83
CA GLY A 168 -18.28 -16.91 -15.59
C GLY A 168 -18.79 -16.51 -14.21
N ARG A 169 -19.40 -15.33 -14.10
CA ARG A 169 -19.85 -14.76 -12.81
C ARG A 169 -21.04 -15.53 -12.23
N VAL A 170 -20.93 -15.92 -10.96
CA VAL A 170 -21.99 -16.58 -10.18
C VAL A 170 -22.29 -15.76 -8.94
N THR A 171 -23.57 -15.46 -8.68
CA THR A 171 -23.97 -14.58 -7.58
C THR A 171 -25.28 -14.97 -6.90
N THR A 172 -25.28 -14.95 -5.57
CA THR A 172 -26.48 -15.15 -4.73
C THR A 172 -26.83 -13.91 -3.88
N PHE A 173 -26.20 -12.76 -4.19
CA PHE A 173 -26.26 -11.45 -3.49
C PHE A 173 -27.62 -11.03 -2.90
N LEU A 174 -27.59 -10.35 -1.75
CA LEU A 174 -28.76 -9.81 -1.06
C LEU A 174 -28.94 -8.29 -1.23
N ILE A 175 -30.15 -7.88 -1.61
CA ILE A 175 -30.59 -6.46 -1.65
C ILE A 175 -31.36 -6.00 -0.41
N GLY A 176 -31.65 -6.88 0.55
CA GLY A 176 -32.35 -6.50 1.78
C GLY A 176 -31.58 -6.83 3.05
N PHE A 177 -31.91 -6.09 4.11
CA PHE A 177 -31.03 -5.92 5.24
C PHE A 177 -30.97 -7.12 6.20
N ASN A 178 -31.85 -8.13 6.18
CA ASN A 178 -32.00 -9.04 7.34
C ASN A 178 -31.99 -10.57 7.10
N GLY A 179 -31.84 -11.08 5.88
CA GLY A 179 -31.76 -12.54 5.67
C GLY A 179 -30.48 -12.99 4.99
N ASN A 180 -30.42 -14.26 4.59
CA ASN A 180 -29.17 -14.99 4.32
C ASN A 180 -28.90 -15.17 2.83
N SER A 181 -27.64 -15.08 2.41
CA SER A 181 -27.23 -15.34 1.03
C SER A 181 -27.34 -16.84 0.75
N GLY A 182 -27.59 -17.22 -0.50
CA GLY A 182 -27.55 -18.63 -0.91
C GLY A 182 -26.13 -19.12 -1.14
N ASP A 183 -25.95 -20.44 -1.09
CA ASP A 183 -24.66 -21.09 -1.30
C ASP A 183 -24.32 -21.22 -2.79
N ILE A 184 -23.03 -21.29 -3.10
CA ILE A 184 -22.52 -21.63 -4.44
C ILE A 184 -21.72 -22.94 -4.31
N SER A 185 -22.19 -24.00 -4.97
CA SER A 185 -21.50 -25.29 -5.00
C SER A 185 -21.20 -25.69 -6.44
N ILE A 186 -19.93 -25.94 -6.74
CA ILE A 186 -19.47 -26.37 -8.05
C ILE A 186 -18.66 -27.66 -7.88
N THR A 187 -19.11 -28.73 -8.53
CA THR A 187 -18.46 -30.04 -8.45
C THR A 187 -18.14 -30.57 -9.84
N SER A 188 -16.88 -30.98 -10.02
CA SER A 188 -16.45 -31.82 -11.15
C SER A 188 -15.87 -33.13 -10.61
N THR A 189 -16.42 -34.27 -11.05
CA THR A 189 -15.97 -35.58 -10.51
C THR A 189 -14.75 -36.16 -11.24
N GLU A 190 -14.55 -35.84 -12.52
CA GLU A 190 -13.44 -36.37 -13.35
C GLU A 190 -12.70 -35.27 -14.15
N GLY A 191 -13.10 -34.00 -14.01
CA GLY A 191 -12.55 -32.89 -14.77
C GLY A 191 -12.14 -31.70 -13.90
N ASP A 192 -11.74 -30.62 -14.56
CA ASP A 192 -11.28 -29.40 -13.93
C ASP A 192 -12.43 -28.43 -13.64
N ILE A 193 -12.24 -27.56 -12.65
CA ILE A 193 -13.08 -26.40 -12.40
C ILE A 193 -12.31 -25.13 -12.78
N ASP A 194 -12.85 -24.33 -13.70
CA ASP A 194 -12.29 -23.04 -14.07
C ASP A 194 -13.33 -21.92 -13.88
N THR A 195 -13.02 -20.99 -12.98
CA THR A 195 -13.87 -19.84 -12.64
C THR A 195 -13.18 -18.52 -12.94
N ARG A 196 -12.13 -18.49 -13.79
CA ARG A 196 -11.40 -17.25 -14.08
C ARG A 196 -12.23 -16.21 -14.82
N ALA A 197 -13.19 -16.66 -15.63
CA ALA A 197 -14.07 -15.82 -16.44
C ALA A 197 -15.02 -14.92 -15.60
N GLY A 198 -15.17 -15.16 -14.30
CA GLY A 198 -15.93 -14.26 -13.44
C GLY A 198 -15.87 -14.60 -11.96
N ALA A 199 -16.17 -13.60 -11.13
CA ALA A 199 -16.12 -13.77 -9.68
C ALA A 199 -17.26 -14.66 -9.15
N LEU A 200 -16.97 -15.42 -8.10
CA LEU A 200 -17.96 -16.13 -7.30
C LEU A 200 -18.29 -15.28 -6.07
N ILE A 201 -19.56 -14.91 -5.91
CA ILE A 201 -19.98 -13.93 -4.90
C ILE A 201 -21.20 -14.42 -4.14
N THR A 202 -21.02 -14.64 -2.83
CA THR A 202 -22.10 -14.67 -1.86
C THR A 202 -21.97 -13.44 -0.96
N ALA A 203 -23.08 -12.75 -0.71
CA ALA A 203 -23.02 -11.53 0.09
C ALA A 203 -24.32 -11.26 0.82
N ALA A 204 -24.20 -10.88 2.10
CA ALA A 204 -25.32 -10.53 2.95
C ALA A 204 -25.22 -9.15 3.60
N GLY A 205 -26.38 -8.53 3.85
CA GLY A 205 -26.52 -7.37 4.74
C GLY A 205 -26.34 -7.79 6.20
N ASN A 206 -27.43 -7.83 6.98
CA ASN A 206 -27.40 -8.26 8.39
C ASN A 206 -27.63 -9.78 8.61
N GLY A 207 -27.72 -10.60 7.55
CA GLY A 207 -27.78 -12.06 7.68
C GLY A 207 -26.44 -12.75 7.40
N THR A 208 -26.46 -14.07 7.24
CA THR A 208 -25.25 -14.85 6.93
C THR A 208 -24.93 -14.81 5.44
N GLY A 209 -23.66 -14.67 5.09
CA GLY A 209 -23.15 -15.02 3.76
C GLY A 209 -23.37 -16.51 3.51
N GLY A 210 -23.35 -16.89 2.24
CA GLY A 210 -23.52 -18.28 1.81
C GLY A 210 -22.16 -18.92 1.57
N ASP A 211 -22.06 -20.21 1.75
CA ASP A 211 -20.79 -20.92 1.57
C ASP A 211 -20.43 -21.00 0.08
N ILE A 212 -19.14 -21.04 -0.22
CA ILE A 212 -18.62 -21.26 -1.58
C ILE A 212 -17.75 -22.50 -1.57
N THR A 213 -18.22 -23.57 -2.23
CA THR A 213 -17.52 -24.85 -2.33
C THR A 213 -17.16 -25.16 -3.78
N LEU A 214 -15.88 -25.35 -4.06
CA LEU A 214 -15.38 -25.87 -5.34
C LEU A 214 -14.74 -27.24 -5.11
N ASN A 215 -15.26 -28.29 -5.74
CA ASN A 215 -14.77 -29.65 -5.56
C ASN A 215 -14.45 -30.31 -6.92
N ALA A 216 -13.18 -30.31 -7.29
CA ALA A 216 -12.64 -31.01 -8.45
C ALA A 216 -12.01 -32.35 -8.01
N MET A 217 -12.84 -33.37 -7.77
CA MET A 217 -12.43 -34.61 -7.08
C MET A 217 -11.21 -35.30 -7.69
N ASN A 218 -11.10 -35.29 -9.02
CA ASN A 218 -9.98 -35.86 -9.78
C ASN A 218 -9.32 -34.86 -10.74
N GLY A 219 -9.60 -33.56 -10.59
CA GLY A 219 -9.07 -32.50 -11.46
C GLY A 219 -8.44 -31.36 -10.67
N SER A 220 -8.09 -30.29 -11.39
CA SER A 220 -7.58 -29.04 -10.84
C SER A 220 -8.68 -28.00 -10.67
N ILE A 221 -8.43 -27.02 -9.80
CA ILE A 221 -9.23 -25.81 -9.67
C ILE A 221 -8.40 -24.63 -10.15
N THR A 222 -8.95 -23.79 -11.01
CA THR A 222 -8.35 -22.50 -11.35
C THR A 222 -9.35 -21.38 -11.11
N THR A 223 -9.00 -20.42 -10.26
CA THR A 223 -9.89 -19.32 -9.85
C THR A 223 -9.17 -17.98 -9.80
N SER A 224 -9.92 -16.89 -9.98
CA SER A 224 -9.42 -15.52 -9.84
C SER A 224 -9.95 -14.84 -8.58
N ARG A 225 -11.27 -14.73 -8.40
CA ARG A 225 -11.86 -14.00 -7.28
C ARG A 225 -13.03 -14.75 -6.64
N ILE A 226 -12.98 -14.91 -5.33
CA ILE A 226 -14.01 -15.56 -4.51
C ILE A 226 -14.29 -14.67 -3.30
N ASN A 227 -15.56 -14.28 -3.14
CA ASN A 227 -16.00 -13.40 -2.06
C ASN A 227 -17.22 -14.01 -1.35
N ALA A 228 -17.10 -14.30 -0.05
CA ALA A 228 -18.19 -14.82 0.77
C ALA A 228 -18.48 -13.91 1.98
N LEU A 229 -19.06 -12.73 1.75
CA LEU A 229 -19.05 -11.62 2.74
C LEU A 229 -20.41 -11.38 3.43
N SER A 230 -20.38 -10.78 4.62
CA SER A 230 -21.60 -10.29 5.30
C SER A 230 -21.37 -8.98 6.09
N GLN A 231 -22.28 -8.00 6.01
CA GLN A 231 -22.19 -6.79 6.84
C GLN A 231 -22.49 -7.06 8.32
N ALA A 232 -23.33 -8.07 8.63
CA ALA A 232 -23.57 -8.61 9.96
C ALA A 232 -22.39 -9.39 10.53
N ARG A 233 -21.31 -9.52 9.76
CA ARG A 233 -20.10 -10.22 10.16
C ARG A 233 -20.38 -11.70 10.31
N GLN A 234 -21.08 -12.34 9.39
CA GLN A 234 -21.18 -13.80 9.36
C GLN A 234 -21.10 -14.21 7.90
N GLY A 235 -19.92 -14.11 7.28
CA GLY A 235 -19.70 -14.49 5.89
C GLY A 235 -19.92 -15.98 5.66
N GLY A 236 -19.62 -16.48 4.46
CA GLY A 236 -19.66 -17.92 4.18
C GLY A 236 -18.30 -18.58 4.39
N GLU A 237 -18.28 -19.88 4.66
CA GLU A 237 -17.07 -20.69 4.53
C GLU A 237 -16.67 -20.81 3.05
N ILE A 238 -15.36 -20.79 2.79
CA ILE A 238 -14.81 -21.01 1.45
C ILE A 238 -14.00 -22.30 1.48
N GLU A 239 -14.39 -23.29 0.68
CA GLU A 239 -13.73 -24.59 0.61
C GLU A 239 -13.38 -24.92 -0.85
N LEU A 240 -12.08 -25.13 -1.11
CA LEU A 240 -11.58 -25.55 -2.41
C LEU A 240 -10.88 -26.90 -2.26
N THR A 241 -11.39 -27.93 -2.93
CA THR A 241 -10.86 -29.29 -2.92
C THR A 241 -10.45 -29.71 -4.34
N ALA A 242 -9.16 -29.95 -4.55
CA ALA A 242 -8.64 -30.50 -5.81
C ALA A 242 -8.20 -31.96 -5.63
N GLY A 243 -8.06 -32.70 -6.73
CA GLY A 243 -7.72 -34.12 -6.67
C GLY A 243 -6.36 -34.38 -6.01
N ASN A 244 -6.29 -35.41 -5.18
CA ASN A 244 -5.12 -35.78 -4.38
C ASN A 244 -4.00 -36.49 -5.18
N ASN A 245 -3.52 -35.88 -6.27
CA ASN A 245 -2.39 -36.38 -7.05
C ASN A 245 -1.38 -35.24 -7.37
N ASP A 246 -0.16 -35.61 -7.76
CA ASP A 246 0.95 -34.65 -7.95
C ASP A 246 0.74 -33.65 -9.10
N THR A 247 -0.25 -33.88 -9.98
CA THR A 247 -0.51 -33.03 -11.15
C THR A 247 -1.66 -32.06 -10.95
N ASN A 248 -2.55 -32.36 -10.01
CA ASN A 248 -3.73 -31.57 -9.75
C ASN A 248 -3.43 -30.53 -8.68
N ASN A 249 -3.92 -29.33 -8.90
CA ASN A 249 -3.64 -28.19 -8.06
C ASN A 249 -4.81 -27.21 -8.04
N ILE A 250 -4.83 -26.41 -6.97
CA ILE A 250 -5.64 -25.23 -6.84
C ILE A 250 -4.77 -24.06 -7.30
N THR A 251 -5.19 -23.32 -8.31
CA THR A 251 -4.49 -22.13 -8.80
C THR A 251 -5.32 -20.89 -8.52
N VAL A 252 -4.78 -19.98 -7.72
CA VAL A 252 -5.45 -18.74 -7.28
C VAL A 252 -4.71 -17.53 -7.85
N GLY A 253 -5.33 -16.86 -8.82
CA GLY A 253 -4.75 -15.70 -9.51
C GLY A 253 -5.19 -14.33 -8.99
N GLY A 254 -6.10 -14.27 -8.02
CA GLY A 254 -6.61 -13.02 -7.44
C GLY A 254 -7.10 -13.22 -6.01
N LYS A 255 -7.86 -12.26 -5.48
CA LYS A 255 -8.20 -12.20 -4.06
C LYS A 255 -9.27 -13.24 -3.67
N ILE A 256 -9.05 -13.95 -2.56
CA ILE A 256 -10.05 -14.78 -1.89
C ILE A 256 -10.36 -14.18 -0.53
N GLU A 257 -11.65 -13.90 -0.26
CA GLU A 257 -12.05 -13.21 0.97
C GLU A 257 -13.38 -13.67 1.58
N THR A 258 -13.41 -13.75 2.92
CA THR A 258 -14.61 -13.95 3.74
C THR A 258 -14.50 -13.15 5.05
N ASN A 259 -15.55 -13.16 5.88
CA ASN A 259 -15.51 -12.68 7.25
C ASN A 259 -16.20 -13.63 8.24
N GLU A 260 -15.62 -13.77 9.44
CA GLU A 260 -16.10 -14.68 10.51
C GLU A 260 -16.24 -16.19 10.19
N ASN A 261 -15.78 -16.69 9.04
CA ASN A 261 -15.72 -18.12 8.72
C ASN A 261 -14.41 -18.48 8.01
N SER A 262 -14.08 -19.77 7.97
CA SER A 262 -12.78 -20.27 7.50
C SER A 262 -12.62 -20.22 5.98
N ILE A 263 -11.36 -20.27 5.56
CA ILE A 263 -10.96 -20.52 4.17
C ILE A 263 -10.08 -21.77 4.18
N ASN A 264 -10.52 -22.83 3.52
CA ASN A 264 -9.81 -24.12 3.49
C ASN A 264 -9.42 -24.49 2.07
N PHE A 265 -8.14 -24.83 1.88
CA PHE A 265 -7.61 -25.37 0.64
C PHE A 265 -7.16 -26.82 0.85
N ASP A 266 -7.96 -27.77 0.37
CA ASP A 266 -7.65 -29.20 0.36
C ASP A 266 -7.01 -29.58 -0.98
N GLY A 267 -5.68 -29.63 -0.99
CA GLY A 267 -4.87 -29.93 -2.17
C GLY A 267 -3.66 -29.01 -2.31
N SER A 268 -2.75 -29.34 -3.22
CA SER A 268 -1.60 -28.46 -3.51
C SER A 268 -2.06 -27.18 -4.21
N ILE A 269 -1.46 -26.05 -3.84
CA ILE A 269 -1.88 -24.73 -4.29
C ILE A 269 -0.75 -23.96 -4.99
N ILE A 270 -1.08 -23.30 -6.10
CA ILE A 270 -0.29 -22.23 -6.72
C ILE A 270 -0.98 -20.91 -6.36
N LEU A 271 -0.30 -20.09 -5.57
CA LEU A 271 -0.87 -18.88 -4.98
C LEU A 271 -0.21 -17.64 -5.60
N GLY A 272 -0.99 -16.83 -6.30
CA GLY A 272 -0.56 -15.58 -6.93
C GLY A 272 -1.39 -14.35 -6.52
N GLY A 273 -2.44 -14.54 -5.73
CA GLY A 273 -3.27 -13.47 -5.18
C GLY A 273 -3.40 -13.58 -3.66
N ASP A 274 -3.83 -12.48 -3.04
CA ASP A 274 -3.99 -12.38 -1.59
C ASP A 274 -5.15 -13.23 -1.06
N VAL A 275 -5.02 -13.70 0.19
CA VAL A 275 -6.06 -14.44 0.91
C VAL A 275 -6.35 -13.71 2.21
N SER A 276 -7.61 -13.34 2.45
CA SER A 276 -7.97 -12.55 3.63
C SER A 276 -9.23 -13.05 4.34
N LEU A 277 -9.12 -13.22 5.65
CA LEU A 277 -10.24 -13.43 6.57
C LEU A 277 -10.40 -12.15 7.41
N THR A 278 -11.43 -11.36 7.13
CA THR A 278 -11.62 -10.08 7.83
C THR A 278 -12.55 -10.22 9.02
N ARG A 279 -12.22 -9.53 10.11
CA ARG A 279 -12.95 -9.43 11.39
C ARG A 279 -13.58 -10.72 11.91
N ALA A 280 -12.81 -11.60 12.54
CA ALA A 280 -13.27 -12.79 13.25
C ALA A 280 -14.05 -12.39 14.52
N GLY A 281 -15.28 -12.89 14.63
CA GLY A 281 -16.14 -12.65 15.77
C GLY A 281 -15.52 -13.21 17.05
N THR A 282 -15.89 -12.65 18.20
CA THR A 282 -15.37 -13.02 19.52
C THR A 282 -15.78 -14.43 20.00
N GLY A 283 -16.20 -15.33 19.09
CA GLY A 283 -16.89 -16.57 19.42
C GLY A 283 -16.61 -17.81 18.55
N LYS A 284 -15.73 -17.77 17.53
CA LYS A 284 -15.32 -18.98 16.77
C LYS A 284 -13.86 -18.89 16.33
N ASN A 285 -13.10 -19.97 16.49
CA ASN A 285 -11.75 -20.09 15.94
C ASN A 285 -11.88 -20.39 14.44
N ASN A 286 -11.88 -19.34 13.61
CA ASN A 286 -11.93 -19.47 12.15
C ASN A 286 -10.53 -19.33 11.61
N SER A 287 -10.11 -20.20 10.70
CA SER A 287 -8.72 -20.28 10.26
C SER A 287 -8.62 -20.17 8.75
N ILE A 288 -7.41 -19.85 8.27
CA ILE A 288 -7.03 -20.06 6.88
C ILE A 288 -6.12 -21.30 6.86
N SER A 289 -6.57 -22.40 6.25
CA SER A 289 -5.83 -23.67 6.20
C SER A 289 -5.37 -24.00 4.79
N PHE A 290 -4.10 -24.41 4.69
CA PHE A 290 -3.49 -24.96 3.49
C PHE A 290 -2.99 -26.37 3.79
N ASP A 291 -3.77 -27.37 3.37
CA ASP A 291 -3.52 -28.77 3.72
C ASP A 291 -2.43 -29.37 2.80
N GLY A 292 -2.34 -28.90 1.55
CA GLY A 292 -1.35 -29.30 0.57
C GLY A 292 -0.15 -28.37 0.43
N SER A 293 0.77 -28.70 -0.48
CA SER A 293 1.97 -27.88 -0.73
C SER A 293 1.62 -26.54 -1.37
N VAL A 294 2.32 -25.47 -0.96
CA VAL A 294 2.10 -24.11 -1.46
C VAL A 294 3.26 -23.68 -2.35
N LEU A 295 2.95 -23.24 -3.57
CA LEU A 295 3.90 -22.60 -4.49
C LEU A 295 3.47 -21.15 -4.76
N LEU A 296 4.30 -20.19 -4.37
CA LEU A 296 4.06 -18.78 -4.67
C LEU A 296 4.40 -18.48 -6.14
N SER A 297 3.50 -17.77 -6.81
CA SER A 297 3.64 -17.28 -8.20
C SER A 297 3.64 -15.75 -8.31
N GLY A 298 3.43 -15.06 -7.19
CA GLY A 298 3.50 -13.62 -7.01
C GLY A 298 3.76 -13.31 -5.54
N ASP A 299 3.94 -12.03 -5.22
CA ASP A 299 3.98 -11.60 -3.81
C ASP A 299 2.58 -11.75 -3.21
N VAL A 300 2.50 -12.35 -2.03
CA VAL A 300 1.23 -12.76 -1.43
C VAL A 300 1.16 -12.33 0.02
N SER A 301 0.01 -11.80 0.40
CA SER A 301 -0.37 -11.57 1.80
C SER A 301 -1.48 -12.55 2.22
N VAL A 302 -1.29 -13.17 3.39
CA VAL A 302 -2.33 -13.93 4.09
C VAL A 302 -2.65 -13.23 5.40
N PHE A 303 -3.88 -12.75 5.52
CA PHE A 303 -4.29 -11.86 6.60
C PHE A 303 -5.55 -12.38 7.31
N ILE A 304 -5.50 -12.41 8.64
CA ILE A 304 -6.64 -12.63 9.53
C ILE A 304 -6.74 -11.43 10.47
N GLU A 305 -7.93 -10.85 10.59
CA GLU A 305 -8.27 -9.92 11.68
C GLU A 305 -9.06 -10.70 12.74
N GLY A 306 -8.58 -10.78 13.98
CA GLY A 306 -9.19 -11.52 15.09
C GLY A 306 -8.35 -12.68 15.64
N ASN A 307 -8.99 -13.75 16.11
CA ASN A 307 -8.35 -14.86 16.87
C ASN A 307 -8.16 -16.15 16.07
N GLY A 308 -8.13 -16.03 14.74
CA GLY A 308 -7.98 -17.15 13.82
C GLY A 308 -6.53 -17.51 13.56
N ASP A 309 -6.28 -18.78 13.24
CA ASP A 309 -4.93 -19.26 12.94
C ASP A 309 -4.70 -19.34 11.42
N ILE A 310 -3.46 -19.09 11.00
CA ILE A 310 -3.00 -19.37 9.64
C ILE A 310 -2.22 -20.69 9.69
N ILE A 311 -2.73 -21.73 9.03
CA ILE A 311 -2.22 -23.09 9.15
C ILE A 311 -1.65 -23.57 7.82
N PHE A 312 -0.38 -23.98 7.84
CA PHE A 312 0.29 -24.64 6.72
C PHE A 312 0.76 -26.03 7.12
N ASP A 313 0.10 -27.06 6.59
CA ASP A 313 0.40 -28.46 6.91
C ASP A 313 1.54 -29.05 6.07
N SER A 314 1.89 -28.39 4.98
CA SER A 314 2.90 -28.85 4.03
C SER A 314 3.94 -27.77 3.69
N THR A 315 4.78 -28.04 2.69
CA THR A 315 5.89 -27.14 2.32
C THR A 315 5.39 -25.89 1.61
N ILE A 316 6.06 -24.76 1.83
CA ILE A 316 5.85 -23.51 1.09
C ILE A 316 7.12 -23.19 0.28
N ASN A 317 7.00 -22.89 -1.01
CA ASN A 317 8.12 -22.56 -1.89
C ASN A 317 7.77 -21.43 -2.85
N GLY A 318 8.76 -20.83 -3.51
CA GLY A 318 8.59 -19.83 -4.58
C GLY A 318 9.28 -18.51 -4.26
N ASN A 319 10.04 -17.97 -5.22
CA ASN A 319 10.88 -16.78 -5.02
C ASN A 319 10.06 -15.47 -5.04
N HIS A 320 9.15 -15.35 -4.08
CA HIS A 320 8.28 -14.20 -3.87
C HIS A 320 8.20 -13.85 -2.39
N LYS A 321 7.74 -12.64 -2.08
CA LYS A 321 7.50 -12.22 -0.69
C LYS A 321 6.24 -12.91 -0.16
N LEU A 322 6.32 -13.41 1.07
CA LEU A 322 5.18 -13.89 1.82
C LEU A 322 5.00 -13.03 3.08
N THR A 323 3.83 -12.43 3.23
CA THR A 323 3.44 -11.71 4.45
C THR A 323 2.30 -12.47 5.15
N LEU A 324 2.49 -12.79 6.43
CA LEU A 324 1.52 -13.52 7.26
C LEU A 324 1.15 -12.67 8.46
N ASN A 325 -0.14 -12.44 8.67
CA ASN A 325 -0.64 -11.71 9.83
C ASN A 325 -1.90 -12.39 10.39
N PRO A 326 -1.79 -13.15 11.49
CA PRO A 326 -2.93 -13.79 12.14
C PRO A 326 -3.64 -12.88 13.20
N ASP A 327 -3.24 -11.61 13.34
CA ASP A 327 -3.64 -10.68 14.40
C ASP A 327 -3.38 -11.23 15.81
N THR A 328 -4.37 -11.88 16.45
CA THR A 328 -4.21 -12.47 17.80
C THR A 328 -4.03 -13.99 17.79
N GLY A 329 -4.19 -14.65 16.64
CA GLY A 329 -3.93 -16.08 16.48
C GLY A 329 -2.46 -16.40 16.22
N ILE A 330 -2.18 -17.64 15.82
CA ILE A 330 -0.84 -18.11 15.50
C ILE A 330 -0.66 -18.41 14.01
N VAL A 331 0.60 -18.46 13.58
CA VAL A 331 0.98 -19.11 12.33
C VAL A 331 1.51 -20.50 12.64
N GLN A 332 0.78 -21.52 12.22
CA GLN A 332 1.18 -22.90 12.38
C GLN A 332 1.97 -23.37 11.15
N LEU A 333 3.23 -23.75 11.35
CA LEU A 333 4.13 -24.28 10.31
C LEU A 333 4.53 -25.71 10.65
N ASN A 334 3.99 -26.68 9.92
CA ASN A 334 4.24 -28.10 10.17
C ASN A 334 5.34 -28.70 9.26
N ASN A 335 5.87 -27.94 8.28
CA ASN A 335 6.87 -28.41 7.32
C ASN A 335 7.90 -27.33 6.90
N ILE A 336 8.74 -27.65 5.92
CA ILE A 336 9.84 -26.81 5.43
C ILE A 336 9.31 -25.64 4.58
N ILE A 337 9.79 -24.44 4.89
CA ILE A 337 9.52 -23.19 4.17
C ILE A 337 10.77 -22.79 3.38
N GLY A 338 10.62 -22.59 2.07
CA GLY A 338 11.71 -22.23 1.16
C GLY A 338 12.69 -23.38 0.89
N GLY A 339 12.24 -24.63 0.95
CA GLY A 339 13.11 -25.81 0.84
C GLY A 339 13.66 -26.06 -0.57
N SER A 340 12.78 -26.26 -1.55
CA SER A 340 13.18 -26.53 -2.94
C SER A 340 13.47 -25.23 -3.71
N THR A 341 12.63 -24.21 -3.47
CA THR A 341 12.81 -22.85 -3.97
C THR A 341 12.64 -21.91 -2.79
N PRO A 342 13.74 -21.30 -2.29
CA PRO A 342 13.69 -20.32 -1.22
C PRO A 342 12.69 -19.20 -1.49
N LEU A 343 12.06 -18.70 -0.43
CA LEU A 343 11.22 -17.51 -0.54
C LEU A 343 12.08 -16.27 -0.81
N ASN A 344 11.52 -15.23 -1.42
CA ASN A 344 12.24 -13.97 -1.56
C ASN A 344 12.50 -13.36 -0.18
N SER A 345 11.43 -13.19 0.60
CA SER A 345 11.46 -12.76 2.00
C SER A 345 10.23 -13.27 2.72
N LEU A 346 10.29 -13.32 4.04
CA LEU A 346 9.18 -13.73 4.90
C LEU A 346 8.95 -12.67 5.97
N GLU A 347 7.70 -12.22 6.07
CA GLU A 347 7.24 -11.31 7.11
C GLU A 347 6.12 -11.97 7.92
N VAL A 348 6.25 -12.03 9.24
CA VAL A 348 5.25 -12.62 10.13
C VAL A 348 4.92 -11.67 11.28
N GLN A 349 3.64 -11.34 11.41
CA GLN A 349 3.08 -10.48 12.46
C GLN A 349 2.26 -11.29 13.50
N GLY A 350 2.71 -12.50 13.85
CA GLY A 350 2.17 -13.32 14.94
C GLY A 350 3.16 -14.37 15.45
N ASP A 351 2.81 -15.12 16.50
CA ASP A 351 3.60 -16.23 17.01
C ASP A 351 3.64 -17.39 16.00
N ILE A 352 4.79 -18.03 15.85
CA ILE A 352 4.95 -19.24 15.02
C ILE A 352 4.96 -20.47 15.93
N GLN A 353 4.15 -21.48 15.60
CA GLN A 353 4.15 -22.76 16.31
C GLN A 353 4.22 -23.96 15.36
N SER A 354 4.73 -25.07 15.88
CA SER A 354 4.70 -26.37 15.22
C SER A 354 4.25 -27.44 16.19
N ASP A 355 3.24 -28.23 15.82
CA ASP A 355 2.61 -29.20 16.73
C ASP A 355 3.51 -30.39 17.07
N SER A 356 4.32 -30.83 16.11
CA SER A 356 5.15 -32.03 16.26
C SER A 356 6.46 -31.99 15.46
N GLY A 357 6.71 -30.89 14.74
CA GLY A 357 7.78 -30.74 13.77
C GLY A 357 8.88 -29.77 14.21
N SER A 358 9.83 -29.58 13.30
CA SER A 358 10.83 -28.51 13.37
C SER A 358 10.33 -27.31 12.56
N VAL A 359 10.66 -26.09 12.99
CA VAL A 359 10.43 -24.88 12.17
C VAL A 359 11.67 -24.63 11.33
N ASN A 360 11.57 -24.87 10.01
CA ASN A 360 12.69 -24.72 9.07
C ASN A 360 12.34 -23.71 7.99
N ILE A 361 12.98 -22.53 8.02
CA ILE A 361 12.68 -21.41 7.12
C ILE A 361 13.94 -21.01 6.35
N THR A 362 13.84 -20.93 5.03
CA THR A 362 14.91 -20.46 4.14
C THR A 362 14.41 -19.36 3.21
N THR A 363 15.09 -18.22 3.22
CA THR A 363 14.81 -17.05 2.37
C THR A 363 16.05 -16.54 1.66
N ILE A 364 15.85 -15.81 0.57
CA ILE A 364 16.91 -15.10 -0.13
C ILE A 364 17.26 -13.82 0.61
N ASN A 365 16.27 -13.00 0.96
CA ASN A 365 16.41 -11.74 1.69
C ASN A 365 15.92 -11.93 3.13
N ASP A 366 15.25 -10.94 3.72
CA ASP A 366 15.00 -10.88 5.16
C ASP A 366 13.99 -11.94 5.66
N ILE A 367 14.19 -12.35 6.92
CA ILE A 367 13.21 -13.05 7.74
C ILE A 367 12.86 -12.12 8.89
N ASP A 368 11.66 -11.53 8.86
CA ASP A 368 11.19 -10.60 9.87
C ASP A 368 9.94 -11.14 10.58
N ILE A 369 10.14 -11.59 11.82
CA ILE A 369 9.09 -12.10 12.71
C ILE A 369 8.94 -11.08 13.86
N PHE A 370 8.15 -10.04 13.63
CA PHE A 370 8.13 -8.83 14.46
C PHE A 370 7.71 -9.12 15.91
N THR A 371 8.65 -9.08 16.87
CA THR A 371 8.40 -9.20 18.32
C THR A 371 7.74 -10.49 18.82
N ASN A 372 7.52 -11.46 17.94
CA ASN A 372 6.76 -12.68 18.23
C ASN A 372 7.64 -13.92 18.40
N ASN A 373 7.10 -14.92 19.08
CA ASN A 373 7.84 -16.11 19.51
C ASN A 373 7.76 -17.23 18.47
N ILE A 374 8.79 -18.07 18.45
CA ILE A 374 8.79 -19.34 17.71
C ILE A 374 8.82 -20.47 18.72
N ILE A 375 7.85 -21.37 18.66
CA ILE A 375 7.78 -22.56 19.52
C ILE A 375 7.84 -23.81 18.63
N SER A 376 8.86 -24.64 18.84
CA SER A 376 9.03 -25.89 18.08
C SER A 376 9.59 -27.02 18.94
N PRO A 377 8.97 -28.21 18.96
CA PRO A 377 9.47 -29.33 19.77
C PRO A 377 10.75 -30.00 19.21
N LYS A 378 10.98 -30.01 17.89
CA LYS A 378 12.08 -30.79 17.27
C LYS A 378 13.25 -29.99 16.74
N GLY A 379 13.21 -28.67 16.80
CA GLY A 379 14.31 -27.80 16.41
C GLY A 379 13.84 -26.60 15.59
N THR A 380 14.58 -25.50 15.66
CA THR A 380 14.31 -24.31 14.84
C THR A 380 15.54 -23.98 13.99
N THR A 381 15.37 -23.94 12.67
CA THR A 381 16.41 -23.51 11.71
C THR A 381 15.91 -22.35 10.87
N LEU A 382 16.54 -21.18 10.98
CA LEU A 382 16.26 -20.02 10.13
C LEU A 382 17.50 -19.68 9.29
N THR A 383 17.34 -19.60 7.97
CA THR A 383 18.43 -19.27 7.03
C THR A 383 18.04 -18.13 6.10
N SER A 384 18.75 -17.02 6.17
CA SER A 384 18.68 -15.92 5.20
C SER A 384 19.98 -15.84 4.41
N THR A 385 19.86 -15.87 3.07
CA THR A 385 21.03 -15.93 2.17
C THR A 385 21.72 -14.57 1.99
N ASN A 386 20.94 -13.50 1.86
CA ASN A 386 21.38 -12.14 1.57
C ASN A 386 20.76 -11.09 2.51
N GLY A 387 19.91 -11.49 3.44
CA GLY A 387 19.20 -10.62 4.37
C GLY A 387 19.56 -10.86 5.83
N GLN A 388 18.82 -10.19 6.71
CA GLN A 388 18.91 -10.32 8.16
C GLN A 388 17.84 -11.27 8.72
N ILE A 389 18.00 -11.64 9.98
CA ILE A 389 17.01 -12.41 10.75
C ILE A 389 16.62 -11.57 11.97
N THR A 390 15.33 -11.25 12.06
CA THR A 390 14.73 -10.55 13.21
C THR A 390 13.59 -11.39 13.77
N THR A 391 13.62 -11.73 15.06
CA THR A 391 12.57 -12.52 15.71
C THR A 391 12.42 -12.18 17.20
N GLY A 392 11.31 -12.57 17.83
CA GLY A 392 11.15 -12.54 19.30
C GLY A 392 11.87 -13.72 19.97
N ASN A 393 11.25 -14.36 20.97
CA ASN A 393 11.88 -15.51 21.64
C ASN A 393 11.79 -16.77 20.77
N ILE A 394 12.73 -17.69 20.91
CA ILE A 394 12.67 -19.02 20.30
C ILE A 394 12.76 -20.06 21.41
N THR A 395 11.76 -20.94 21.50
CA THR A 395 11.75 -22.08 22.40
C THR A 395 11.79 -23.37 21.59
N SER A 396 12.90 -24.10 21.65
CA SER A 396 13.04 -25.39 20.97
C SER A 396 14.01 -26.37 21.62
N THR A 397 13.47 -27.48 22.13
CA THR A 397 14.25 -28.57 22.75
C THR A 397 15.16 -29.33 21.79
N GLY A 398 14.89 -29.28 20.48
CA GLY A 398 15.70 -29.96 19.46
C GLY A 398 16.92 -29.17 18.97
N GLY A 399 17.17 -28.00 19.55
CA GLY A 399 18.24 -27.08 19.15
C GLY A 399 17.77 -25.94 18.26
N ILE A 400 18.59 -24.89 18.20
CA ILE A 400 18.28 -23.63 17.50
C ILE A 400 19.47 -23.27 16.61
N THR A 401 19.23 -23.14 15.30
CA THR A 401 20.25 -22.73 14.33
C THR A 401 19.79 -21.53 13.52
N LEU A 402 20.44 -20.38 13.68
CA LEU A 402 20.13 -19.15 12.94
C LEU A 402 21.33 -18.79 12.06
N THR A 403 21.11 -18.60 10.76
CA THR A 403 22.16 -18.28 9.79
C THR A 403 21.77 -17.11 8.88
N SER A 404 22.42 -15.97 9.06
CA SER A 404 22.36 -14.82 8.16
C SER A 404 23.71 -14.66 7.44
N ASN A 405 23.76 -15.08 6.18
CA ASN A 405 25.03 -15.19 5.43
C ASN A 405 25.69 -13.84 5.12
N THR A 406 24.91 -12.75 5.09
CA THR A 406 25.40 -11.38 4.80
C THR A 406 24.93 -10.34 5.82
N GLY A 407 23.83 -10.59 6.52
CA GLY A 407 23.19 -9.65 7.44
C GLY A 407 23.51 -9.92 8.91
N GLN A 408 22.62 -9.41 9.76
CA GLN A 408 22.68 -9.50 11.21
C GLN A 408 21.60 -10.45 11.76
N ILE A 409 21.77 -10.87 13.02
CA ILE A 409 20.75 -11.63 13.76
C ILE A 409 20.33 -10.81 14.97
N THR A 410 19.04 -10.54 15.10
CA THR A 410 18.43 -9.94 16.29
C THR A 410 17.28 -10.82 16.79
N THR A 411 17.38 -11.30 18.02
CA THR A 411 16.40 -12.23 18.62
C THR A 411 16.19 -11.92 20.10
N GLY A 412 15.09 -12.42 20.68
CA GLY A 412 14.82 -12.41 22.12
C GLY A 412 15.60 -13.51 22.87
N ILE A 413 14.91 -14.19 23.79
CA ILE A 413 15.41 -15.35 24.53
C ILE A 413 15.49 -16.56 23.60
N LEU A 414 16.62 -17.27 23.62
CA LEU A 414 16.78 -18.57 22.97
C LEU A 414 16.77 -19.65 24.04
N ASP A 415 15.66 -20.38 24.17
CA ASP A 415 15.49 -21.47 25.12
C ASP A 415 15.46 -22.82 24.40
N SER A 416 16.55 -23.56 24.54
CA SER A 416 16.71 -24.93 24.07
C SER A 416 16.83 -25.92 25.21
N SER A 417 16.48 -25.50 26.43
CA SER A 417 16.63 -26.30 27.62
C SER A 417 15.72 -27.53 27.60
N ASN A 418 16.17 -28.64 28.21
CA ASN A 418 15.41 -29.89 28.21
C ASN A 418 15.37 -30.52 29.60
N ARG A 419 14.14 -30.76 30.10
CA ARG A 419 13.92 -31.36 31.42
C ARG A 419 14.16 -32.86 31.50
N ASN A 420 14.07 -33.56 30.37
CA ASN A 420 14.07 -35.03 30.31
C ASN A 420 15.03 -35.53 29.23
N GLY A 421 16.27 -35.03 29.23
CA GLY A 421 17.31 -35.39 28.27
C GLY A 421 18.36 -34.30 28.16
N ASP A 422 19.20 -34.40 27.14
CA ASP A 422 20.22 -33.40 26.84
C ASP A 422 19.57 -32.08 26.37
N GLY A 423 20.23 -30.96 26.69
CA GLY A 423 19.85 -29.65 26.19
C GLY A 423 20.12 -29.55 24.69
N GLY A 424 19.31 -28.79 23.96
CA GLY A 424 19.49 -28.57 22.52
C GLY A 424 20.70 -27.68 22.23
N ASP A 425 21.41 -27.94 21.14
CA ASP A 425 22.51 -27.07 20.70
C ASP A 425 21.97 -25.75 20.15
N VAL A 426 22.67 -24.64 20.40
CA VAL A 426 22.37 -23.31 19.84
C VAL A 426 23.53 -22.85 18.98
N THR A 427 23.26 -22.61 17.69
CA THR A 427 24.25 -22.11 16.73
C THR A 427 23.77 -20.83 16.05
N LEU A 428 24.52 -19.74 16.18
CA LEU A 428 24.22 -18.45 15.56
C LEU A 428 25.33 -18.07 14.59
N ASN A 429 25.02 -17.87 13.31
CA ASN A 429 25.98 -17.49 12.27
C ASN A 429 25.56 -16.18 11.61
N ALA A 430 26.32 -15.11 11.77
CA ALA A 430 26.06 -13.85 11.07
C ALA A 430 27.35 -13.20 10.59
N ARG A 431 27.31 -12.56 9.41
CA ARG A 431 28.37 -11.64 9.02
C ARG A 431 28.31 -10.33 9.77
N GLY A 432 27.11 -9.85 10.07
CA GLY A 432 26.85 -8.67 10.90
C GLY A 432 26.82 -8.98 12.40
N ASN A 433 26.25 -8.06 13.16
CA ASN A 433 26.08 -8.22 14.61
C ASN A 433 25.14 -9.37 14.95
N ILE A 434 25.35 -9.97 16.12
CA ILE A 434 24.44 -10.94 16.71
C ILE A 434 23.96 -10.37 18.05
N LYS A 435 22.66 -10.14 18.18
CA LYS A 435 22.03 -9.62 19.39
C LYS A 435 20.93 -10.57 19.86
N VAL A 436 21.02 -10.99 21.12
CA VAL A 436 20.06 -11.89 21.79
C VAL A 436 19.69 -11.32 23.16
N SER A 437 18.55 -11.70 23.75
CA SER A 437 18.29 -11.40 25.16
C SER A 437 19.14 -12.30 26.06
N SER A 438 18.96 -13.62 25.96
CA SER A 438 19.73 -14.63 26.69
C SER A 438 19.65 -15.98 25.98
N ILE A 439 20.54 -16.91 26.33
CA ILE A 439 20.60 -18.27 25.78
C ILE A 439 20.54 -19.28 26.92
N ASP A 440 19.47 -20.07 26.96
CA ASP A 440 19.30 -21.20 27.87
C ASP A 440 19.40 -22.51 27.07
N ALA A 441 20.49 -23.24 27.25
CA ALA A 441 20.71 -24.57 26.65
C ALA A 441 20.92 -25.63 27.73
N GLN A 442 20.28 -25.45 28.89
CA GLN A 442 20.47 -26.33 30.04
C GLN A 442 19.80 -27.69 29.88
N SER A 443 20.31 -28.68 30.60
CA SER A 443 19.62 -29.96 30.80
C SER A 443 19.32 -30.21 32.28
N PHE A 444 18.27 -30.97 32.56
CA PHE A 444 17.94 -31.44 33.91
C PHE A 444 17.98 -32.98 33.97
N ASN A 445 17.64 -33.60 35.12
CA ASN A 445 17.41 -35.05 35.29
C ASN A 445 18.39 -35.98 34.56
N ASN A 446 19.69 -35.88 34.85
CA ASN A 446 20.77 -36.69 34.27
C ASN A 446 21.04 -36.47 32.76
N GLY A 447 20.75 -35.28 32.22
CA GLY A 447 21.20 -34.89 30.87
C GLY A 447 22.51 -34.11 30.88
N THR A 448 23.15 -34.00 29.71
CA THR A 448 24.24 -33.06 29.43
C THR A 448 23.67 -31.77 28.81
N GLY A 449 24.16 -30.59 29.20
CA GLY A 449 23.68 -29.34 28.59
C GLY A 449 24.10 -29.22 27.11
N GLY A 450 23.35 -28.46 26.33
CA GLY A 450 23.60 -28.23 24.91
C GLY A 450 24.79 -27.32 24.64
N ASN A 451 25.43 -27.47 23.48
CA ASN A 451 26.53 -26.62 23.05
C ASN A 451 26.01 -25.29 22.49
N VAL A 452 26.67 -24.18 22.83
CA VAL A 452 26.39 -22.84 22.30
C VAL A 452 27.57 -22.39 21.45
N THR A 453 27.32 -22.17 20.16
CA THR A 453 28.31 -21.61 19.22
C THR A 453 27.77 -20.32 18.60
N ILE A 454 28.50 -19.23 18.78
CA ILE A 454 28.16 -17.92 18.24
C ILE A 454 29.27 -17.49 17.29
N ASN A 455 28.94 -17.28 16.03
CA ASN A 455 29.85 -16.93 14.95
C ASN A 455 29.47 -15.56 14.38
N ALA A 456 29.89 -14.47 15.04
CA ALA A 456 29.94 -13.15 14.42
C ALA A 456 31.27 -13.01 13.64
N ASP A 457 31.26 -12.38 12.46
CA ASP A 457 32.47 -12.30 11.62
C ASP A 457 33.59 -11.51 12.33
N ILE A 458 34.59 -12.26 12.79
CA ILE A 458 35.77 -11.77 13.51
C ILE A 458 36.67 -10.86 12.65
N ARG A 459 36.49 -10.84 11.33
CA ARG A 459 37.28 -10.00 10.39
C ARG A 459 36.62 -8.65 10.12
N SER A 460 35.44 -8.40 10.67
CA SER A 460 34.70 -7.14 10.58
C SER A 460 34.34 -6.65 11.98
N PRO A 461 33.92 -5.37 12.14
CA PRO A 461 33.44 -4.85 13.42
C PRO A 461 32.04 -5.40 13.76
N SER A 462 31.91 -6.72 13.84
CA SER A 462 30.68 -7.47 14.11
C SER A 462 30.69 -7.97 15.54
N TYR A 463 29.78 -7.49 16.38
CA TYR A 463 29.78 -7.75 17.82
C TYR A 463 28.71 -8.75 18.24
N PHE A 464 28.91 -9.37 19.40
CA PHE A 464 27.90 -10.19 20.06
C PHE A 464 27.37 -9.48 21.30
N GLN A 465 26.05 -9.45 21.47
CA GLN A 465 25.39 -8.84 22.61
C GLN A 465 24.33 -9.79 23.18
N ALA A 466 24.49 -10.23 24.42
CA ALA A 466 23.40 -10.83 25.21
C ALA A 466 22.88 -9.81 26.23
N THR A 467 21.70 -9.25 25.98
CA THR A 467 21.26 -8.02 26.66
C THR A 467 20.67 -8.22 28.05
N ASP A 468 20.21 -9.42 28.37
CA ASP A 468 19.56 -9.77 29.63
C ASP A 468 20.19 -11.01 30.28
N SER A 469 19.71 -11.38 31.47
CA SER A 469 20.14 -12.56 32.21
C SER A 469 18.96 -13.27 32.86
N PHE A 470 19.15 -14.54 33.19
CA PHE A 470 18.20 -15.41 33.89
C PHE A 470 18.91 -16.21 34.98
N THR A 471 18.16 -16.71 35.95
CA THR A 471 18.69 -17.62 36.97
C THR A 471 18.73 -19.04 36.41
N ASP A 472 19.92 -19.61 36.31
CA ASP A 472 20.14 -20.97 35.84
C ASP A 472 19.75 -22.03 36.90
N GLN A 473 19.85 -23.32 36.56
CA GLN A 473 19.45 -24.44 37.42
C GLN A 473 20.29 -24.56 38.71
N ASN A 474 21.47 -23.95 38.74
CA ASN A 474 22.37 -23.94 39.89
C ASN A 474 22.24 -22.65 40.72
N GLY A 475 21.38 -21.71 40.31
CA GLY A 475 21.17 -20.44 40.99
C GLY A 475 22.09 -19.31 40.54
N ILE A 476 22.83 -19.49 39.43
CA ILE A 476 23.71 -18.47 38.85
C ILE A 476 22.87 -17.54 37.96
N ASN A 477 23.06 -16.22 38.09
CA ASN A 477 22.44 -15.25 37.18
C ASN A 477 23.26 -15.12 35.89
N ALA A 478 22.85 -15.84 34.84
CA ALA A 478 23.59 -16.02 33.60
C ALA A 478 22.88 -15.41 32.38
N SER A 479 23.63 -14.90 31.40
CA SER A 479 23.10 -14.59 30.07
C SER A 479 23.19 -15.78 29.12
N ILE A 480 24.15 -16.69 29.37
CA ILE A 480 24.33 -17.93 28.62
C ILE A 480 24.57 -19.03 29.64
N SER A 481 23.68 -20.03 29.69
CA SER A 481 23.88 -21.24 30.50
C SER A 481 23.72 -22.49 29.66
N THR A 482 24.70 -23.37 29.77
CA THR A 482 24.67 -24.74 29.22
C THR A 482 24.81 -25.76 30.35
N ALA A 483 24.42 -25.40 31.57
CA ALA A 483 24.52 -26.29 32.72
C ALA A 483 23.75 -27.60 32.48
N GLY A 484 24.31 -28.71 32.96
CA GLY A 484 23.63 -30.00 32.94
C GLY A 484 23.83 -30.76 34.24
N SER A 485 22.94 -31.72 34.50
CA SER A 485 23.01 -32.56 35.70
C SER A 485 24.16 -33.58 35.63
N GLU A 486 24.63 -33.96 34.44
CA GLU A 486 25.82 -34.82 34.26
C GLU A 486 27.09 -34.03 33.91
N ASP A 487 27.01 -33.15 32.90
CA ASP A 487 28.06 -32.19 32.52
C ASP A 487 27.40 -31.04 31.75
N GLY A 488 28.08 -29.90 31.64
CA GLY A 488 27.61 -28.79 30.82
C GLY A 488 28.00 -28.92 29.34
N GLY A 489 27.31 -28.24 28.44
CA GLY A 489 27.69 -28.16 27.02
C GLY A 489 28.73 -27.06 26.74
N THR A 490 29.51 -27.13 25.66
CA THR A 490 30.55 -26.13 25.36
C THR A 490 29.97 -24.75 25.03
N ILE A 491 30.71 -23.67 25.30
CA ILE A 491 30.33 -22.30 24.92
C ILE A 491 31.48 -21.67 24.12
N ILE A 492 31.25 -21.39 22.85
CA ILE A 492 32.25 -20.80 21.94
C ILE A 492 31.66 -19.54 21.31
N ILE A 493 32.32 -18.40 21.53
CA ILE A 493 31.87 -17.10 21.04
C ILE A 493 32.98 -16.48 20.19
N TYR A 494 32.74 -16.36 18.89
CA TYR A 494 33.54 -15.55 17.99
C TYR A 494 32.89 -14.17 17.87
N HIS A 495 33.70 -13.12 18.10
CA HIS A 495 33.27 -11.74 17.98
C HIS A 495 34.37 -10.87 17.38
N GLY A 496 33.98 -9.81 16.69
CA GLY A 496 34.89 -8.78 16.16
C GLY A 496 35.41 -7.83 17.24
N GLY A 497 36.28 -6.89 16.83
CA GLY A 497 36.84 -5.86 17.70
C GLY A 497 38.37 -5.84 17.79
N ASP A 498 39.05 -6.86 17.24
CA ASP A 498 40.52 -6.94 17.05
C ASP A 498 41.38 -6.49 18.25
N GLY A 499 40.90 -6.73 19.47
CA GLY A 499 41.58 -6.29 20.69
C GLY A 499 41.43 -4.81 21.06
N GLU A 500 40.70 -4.01 20.28
CA GLU A 500 40.36 -2.62 20.58
C GLU A 500 39.05 -2.51 21.38
N ILE A 501 38.02 -3.28 20.98
CA ILE A 501 36.73 -3.35 21.68
C ILE A 501 36.68 -4.63 22.51
N PRO A 502 36.75 -4.55 23.86
CA PRO A 502 36.73 -5.74 24.70
C PRO A 502 35.34 -6.39 24.70
N PHE A 503 35.32 -7.71 24.88
CA PHE A 503 34.13 -8.44 25.29
C PHE A 503 33.96 -8.29 26.80
N ILE A 504 32.82 -7.78 27.26
CA ILE A 504 32.57 -7.48 28.67
C ILE A 504 31.50 -8.41 29.24
N VAL A 505 31.85 -9.19 30.27
CA VAL A 505 30.86 -9.96 31.04
C VAL A 505 30.36 -9.11 32.19
N GLY A 506 29.06 -8.84 32.21
CA GLY A 506 28.41 -7.87 33.10
C GLY A 506 28.00 -6.55 32.42
N ASN A 507 28.30 -6.36 31.13
CA ASN A 507 27.86 -5.20 30.35
C ASN A 507 27.81 -5.55 28.84
N SER A 508 26.61 -5.57 28.28
CA SER A 508 26.34 -5.93 26.88
C SER A 508 26.10 -4.72 25.96
N GLN A 509 26.28 -3.48 26.43
CA GLN A 509 25.95 -2.27 25.65
C GLN A 509 26.63 -2.18 24.28
N THR A 510 27.80 -2.81 24.12
CA THR A 510 28.56 -2.75 22.87
C THR A 510 29.01 -4.14 22.39
N ASN A 511 29.62 -4.94 23.26
CA ASN A 511 30.08 -6.28 22.94
C ASN A 511 30.28 -7.07 24.24
N GLY A 512 29.45 -8.09 24.48
CA GLY A 512 29.46 -8.80 25.76
C GLY A 512 28.10 -9.34 26.23
N THR A 513 28.05 -9.73 27.49
CA THR A 513 26.85 -10.30 28.14
C THR A 513 26.45 -9.48 29.38
N ALA A 514 25.16 -9.41 29.69
CA ALA A 514 24.66 -8.70 30.88
C ALA A 514 24.91 -9.48 32.19
N GLY A 515 24.81 -10.82 32.15
CA GLY A 515 25.05 -11.75 33.25
C GLY A 515 26.25 -12.66 32.99
N ALA A 516 26.40 -13.68 33.84
CA ALA A 516 27.46 -14.67 33.75
C ALA A 516 27.37 -15.53 32.47
N ILE A 517 28.48 -16.17 32.12
CA ILE A 517 28.54 -17.24 31.12
C ILE A 517 28.93 -18.52 31.89
N THR A 518 28.09 -19.55 31.87
CA THR A 518 28.32 -20.74 32.72
C THR A 518 27.97 -22.06 32.04
N ARG A 519 28.74 -23.09 32.40
CA ARG A 519 28.47 -24.50 32.09
C ARG A 519 28.07 -25.31 33.34
N GLY A 520 27.97 -24.70 34.53
CA GLY A 520 27.69 -25.38 35.82
C GLY A 520 28.47 -24.81 37.02
N ASP A 521 28.19 -25.31 38.24
CA ASP A 521 28.77 -24.82 39.52
C ASP A 521 29.58 -25.87 40.31
N GLU A 522 30.14 -26.92 39.68
CA GLU A 522 30.90 -27.88 40.49
C GLU A 522 32.23 -27.30 40.97
N GLU A 523 32.79 -26.31 40.27
CA GLU A 523 33.93 -25.50 40.71
C GLU A 523 33.92 -24.14 40.00
N ASN A 524 34.39 -23.04 40.65
CA ASN A 524 34.59 -21.68 40.08
C ASN A 524 35.33 -21.60 38.71
N ARG A 525 35.74 -22.74 38.14
CA ARG A 525 36.31 -22.93 36.81
C ARG A 525 35.25 -23.01 35.70
N GLN A 526 34.00 -23.34 36.00
CA GLN A 526 32.93 -23.53 35.00
C GLN A 526 32.08 -22.27 34.71
N THR A 527 32.34 -21.17 35.42
CA THR A 527 31.60 -19.91 35.32
C THR A 527 32.53 -18.73 35.09
N ILE A 528 32.16 -17.83 34.18
CA ILE A 528 32.72 -16.49 34.03
C ILE A 528 31.75 -15.49 34.66
N GLU A 529 32.13 -14.97 35.83
CA GLU A 529 31.32 -14.01 36.59
C GLU A 529 31.35 -12.59 35.97
N PRO A 530 30.30 -11.78 36.18
CA PRO A 530 30.30 -10.36 35.86
C PRO A 530 31.47 -9.63 36.53
N SER A 531 32.11 -8.67 35.83
CA SER A 531 33.26 -7.81 36.23
C SER A 531 34.57 -8.03 35.45
N ARG A 532 34.57 -8.83 34.38
CA ARG A 532 35.76 -9.11 33.56
C ARG A 532 35.63 -8.54 32.13
N ASN A 533 36.75 -7.98 31.65
CA ASN A 533 36.91 -7.45 30.30
C ASN A 533 37.94 -8.28 29.55
N TYR A 534 37.59 -8.73 28.35
CA TYR A 534 38.42 -9.61 27.53
C TYR A 534 38.73 -8.92 26.20
N TYR A 535 39.94 -8.38 26.06
CA TYR A 535 40.40 -7.78 24.80
C TYR A 535 40.85 -8.85 23.79
N PHE A 536 41.47 -9.93 24.28
CA PHE A 536 42.00 -11.01 23.45
C PHE A 536 41.31 -12.33 23.78
N THR A 537 41.55 -13.34 22.93
CA THR A 537 41.01 -14.69 23.11
C THR A 537 41.24 -15.20 24.53
N HIS A 538 40.16 -15.64 25.17
CA HIS A 538 40.14 -16.22 26.51
C HIS A 538 39.55 -17.62 26.45
N THR A 539 40.24 -18.56 27.09
CA THR A 539 39.71 -19.91 27.31
C THR A 539 39.65 -20.23 28.80
N GLN A 540 38.62 -20.99 29.19
CA GLN A 540 38.41 -21.46 30.56
C GLN A 540 37.88 -22.90 30.52
N ASP A 541 38.06 -23.63 31.63
CA ASP A 541 37.60 -25.02 31.81
C ASP A 541 38.08 -25.98 30.71
N SER A 542 39.40 -26.04 30.50
CA SER A 542 40.02 -26.92 29.48
C SER A 542 39.50 -26.65 28.07
N ASP A 543 39.41 -25.37 27.69
CA ASP A 543 38.93 -24.88 26.39
C ASP A 543 37.44 -25.16 26.10
N ARG A 544 36.65 -25.48 27.13
CA ARG A 544 35.20 -25.71 26.97
C ARG A 544 34.37 -24.42 27.04
N ILE A 545 34.93 -23.32 27.57
CA ILE A 545 34.43 -21.96 27.39
C ILE A 545 35.48 -21.17 26.63
N GLN A 546 35.12 -20.62 25.47
CA GLN A 546 36.02 -19.84 24.61
C GLN A 546 35.37 -18.53 24.17
N ILE A 547 36.04 -17.41 24.42
CA ILE A 547 35.71 -16.09 23.86
C ILE A 547 36.86 -15.75 22.91
N ILE A 548 36.60 -15.69 21.61
CA ILE A 548 37.62 -15.62 20.56
C ILE A 548 37.48 -14.28 19.82
N SER A 549 38.49 -13.41 19.94
CA SER A 549 38.50 -12.07 19.33
C SER A 549 39.51 -11.89 18.20
N VAL A 550 40.47 -12.81 18.06
CA VAL A 550 41.47 -12.84 16.99
C VAL A 550 41.74 -14.28 16.54
N LEU A 551 41.72 -14.54 15.23
CA LEU A 551 42.11 -15.83 14.66
C LEU A 551 43.66 -15.88 14.59
N GLY A 552 44.27 -16.92 15.16
CA GLY A 552 45.72 -17.13 15.04
C GLY A 552 46.21 -17.13 13.58
N ALA A 553 47.36 -16.51 13.32
CA ALA A 553 47.88 -16.18 12.00
C ALA A 553 47.97 -17.38 11.02
N VAL A 554 47.37 -17.23 9.82
CA VAL A 554 47.60 -18.05 8.62
C VAL A 554 47.62 -17.14 7.36
N PRO A 555 48.48 -17.36 6.34
CA PRO A 555 48.72 -16.43 5.24
C PRO A 555 47.64 -16.45 4.15
N ILE A 556 47.42 -15.29 3.53
CA ILE A 556 46.44 -15.00 2.47
C ILE A 556 46.99 -15.43 1.08
N PRO A 557 46.23 -16.15 0.22
CA PRO A 557 46.51 -16.24 -1.21
C PRO A 557 45.67 -15.22 -2.03
N PRO A 558 46.12 -14.79 -3.23
CA PRO A 558 45.55 -13.65 -3.95
C PRO A 558 44.27 -13.98 -4.72
N ALA A 559 43.42 -12.95 -4.88
CA ALA A 559 42.10 -12.99 -5.53
C ALA A 559 42.13 -13.22 -7.06
N PRO A 560 41.08 -13.83 -7.66
CA PRO A 560 40.83 -13.77 -9.09
C PRO A 560 39.90 -12.61 -9.49
N ILE A 561 40.14 -12.13 -10.72
CA ILE A 561 39.53 -10.98 -11.42
C ILE A 561 38.11 -11.34 -11.92
N PRO A 562 37.13 -10.41 -11.94
CA PRO A 562 35.84 -10.67 -12.59
C PRO A 562 35.86 -10.40 -14.11
N VAL A 563 35.24 -11.29 -14.87
CA VAL A 563 34.90 -11.16 -16.30
C VAL A 563 33.39 -10.83 -16.40
N PRO A 564 32.94 -9.99 -17.34
CA PRO A 564 31.54 -9.60 -17.47
C PRO A 564 30.74 -10.61 -18.32
N GLU A 565 29.49 -10.88 -17.93
CA GLU A 565 28.53 -11.67 -18.72
C GLU A 565 27.12 -11.02 -18.69
N PRO A 566 26.21 -11.38 -19.62
CA PRO A 566 25.57 -10.44 -20.53
C PRO A 566 24.09 -10.12 -20.21
N ASN A 567 23.58 -9.07 -20.86
CA ASN A 567 22.16 -8.66 -20.79
C ASN A 567 21.19 -9.80 -21.18
N PRO A 568 20.09 -10.01 -20.43
CA PRO A 568 18.93 -10.77 -20.89
C PRO A 568 18.01 -9.91 -21.80
N PRO A 569 17.15 -10.55 -22.62
CA PRO A 569 16.55 -9.94 -23.81
C PRO A 569 15.30 -9.09 -23.52
N VAL A 570 15.07 -8.14 -24.43
CA VAL A 570 13.92 -7.24 -24.47
C VAL A 570 12.65 -8.01 -24.89
N ILE A 571 11.61 -7.94 -24.05
CA ILE A 571 10.23 -8.36 -24.39
C ILE A 571 9.54 -7.20 -25.14
N PRO A 572 8.75 -7.44 -26.21
CA PRO A 572 8.07 -6.37 -26.94
C PRO A 572 6.95 -5.77 -26.09
N VAL A 573 6.84 -4.44 -26.08
CA VAL A 573 5.75 -3.72 -25.42
C VAL A 573 4.52 -3.77 -26.34
N GLU A 574 3.48 -4.50 -25.94
CA GLU A 574 2.18 -4.50 -26.62
C GLU A 574 1.44 -3.17 -26.41
N ASN A 575 0.66 -2.77 -27.42
CA ASN A 575 -0.10 -1.53 -27.43
C ASN A 575 -1.20 -1.57 -26.35
N PRO A 576 -1.25 -0.64 -25.38
CA PRO A 576 -2.18 -0.69 -24.26
C PRO A 576 -3.66 -0.70 -24.66
N ILE A 577 -4.05 -0.07 -25.78
CA ILE A 577 -5.44 -0.14 -26.25
C ILE A 577 -5.74 -1.54 -26.78
N GLU A 578 -4.77 -2.21 -27.42
CA GLU A 578 -4.93 -3.58 -27.88
C GLU A 578 -4.89 -4.56 -26.70
N SER A 579 -3.96 -4.40 -25.76
CA SER A 579 -3.91 -5.24 -24.54
C SER A 579 -5.11 -4.99 -23.64
N LEU A 580 -5.63 -3.77 -23.51
CA LEU A 580 -6.84 -3.48 -22.71
C LEU A 580 -8.11 -3.89 -23.45
N ALA A 581 -8.16 -3.77 -24.78
CA ALA A 581 -9.28 -4.31 -25.56
C ALA A 581 -9.30 -5.82 -25.55
N THR A 582 -8.12 -6.45 -25.65
CA THR A 582 -7.98 -7.90 -25.52
C THR A 582 -8.33 -8.32 -24.10
N LEU A 583 -7.82 -7.63 -23.08
CA LEU A 583 -8.15 -7.85 -21.67
C LEU A 583 -9.63 -7.62 -21.34
N VAL A 584 -10.28 -6.58 -21.88
CA VAL A 584 -11.73 -6.37 -21.74
C VAL A 584 -12.49 -7.44 -22.50
N GLY A 585 -12.01 -7.86 -23.67
CA GLY A 585 -12.53 -9.02 -24.38
C GLY A 585 -12.37 -10.32 -23.58
N ASP A 586 -11.24 -10.52 -22.90
CA ASP A 586 -10.91 -11.69 -22.08
C ASP A 586 -11.70 -11.66 -20.75
N ILE A 587 -11.92 -10.48 -20.16
CA ILE A 587 -12.79 -10.25 -18.99
C ILE A 587 -14.26 -10.51 -19.33
N LEU A 588 -14.66 -10.29 -20.59
CA LEU A 588 -16.03 -10.44 -21.06
C LEU A 588 -16.28 -11.72 -21.89
N ASP A 589 -15.27 -12.55 -22.16
CA ASP A 589 -15.30 -13.70 -23.07
C ASP A 589 -15.79 -13.40 -24.51
N ALA A 590 -15.23 -12.35 -25.13
CA ALA A 590 -15.56 -11.91 -26.48
C ALA A 590 -14.36 -11.96 -27.43
N GLN A 591 -14.57 -12.41 -28.67
CA GLN A 591 -13.55 -12.34 -29.71
C GLN A 591 -13.29 -10.88 -30.10
N THR A 592 -12.14 -10.36 -29.69
CA THR A 592 -11.74 -8.97 -29.90
C THR A 592 -11.21 -8.75 -31.33
N ILE A 593 -11.84 -7.86 -32.09
CA ILE A 593 -11.38 -7.38 -33.40
C ILE A 593 -11.07 -5.89 -33.27
N ILE A 594 -9.84 -5.50 -33.61
CA ILE A 594 -9.36 -4.12 -33.46
C ILE A 594 -8.96 -3.60 -34.84
N ASN A 595 -9.56 -2.48 -35.27
CA ASN A 595 -9.17 -1.79 -36.50
C ASN A 595 -8.84 -0.33 -36.16
N GLN A 596 -7.65 0.13 -36.55
CA GLN A 596 -7.22 1.52 -36.36
C GLN A 596 -7.42 2.31 -37.66
N ASN A 597 -8.05 3.48 -37.57
CA ASN A 597 -8.15 4.38 -38.72
C ASN A 597 -6.81 5.12 -38.91
N PRO A 598 -6.10 4.92 -40.03
CA PRO A 598 -4.74 5.41 -40.21
C PRO A 598 -4.65 6.93 -40.43
N GLU A 599 -5.75 7.63 -40.72
CA GLU A 599 -5.75 9.09 -40.90
C GLU A 599 -6.16 9.86 -39.65
N THR A 600 -7.07 9.32 -38.83
CA THR A 600 -7.57 9.98 -37.61
C THR A 600 -6.95 9.43 -36.33
N GLY A 601 -6.38 8.22 -36.37
CA GLY A 601 -5.80 7.54 -35.21
C GLY A 601 -6.82 6.88 -34.28
N ASP A 602 -8.12 7.00 -34.59
CA ASP A 602 -9.20 6.42 -33.79
C ASP A 602 -9.25 4.90 -33.93
N TYR A 603 -9.61 4.20 -32.86
CA TYR A 603 -9.76 2.75 -32.84
C TYR A 603 -11.23 2.37 -32.90
N SER A 604 -11.60 1.50 -33.85
CA SER A 604 -12.86 0.77 -33.78
C SER A 604 -12.57 -0.61 -33.20
N ILE A 605 -13.08 -0.85 -32.01
CA ILE A 605 -12.92 -2.11 -31.28
C ILE A 605 -14.27 -2.81 -31.29
N SER A 606 -14.28 -4.05 -31.73
CA SER A 606 -15.47 -4.90 -31.78
C SER A 606 -15.22 -6.14 -30.95
N TRP A 607 -16.03 -6.33 -29.91
CA TRP A 607 -16.06 -7.54 -29.12
C TRP A 607 -17.22 -8.38 -29.61
N ASN A 608 -16.87 -9.49 -30.26
CA ASN A 608 -17.83 -10.41 -30.85
C ASN A 608 -18.09 -11.56 -29.88
N PHE A 609 -19.32 -11.67 -29.42
CA PHE A 609 -19.83 -12.78 -28.64
C PHE A 609 -20.54 -13.76 -29.60
N PRO A 610 -20.82 -15.01 -29.19
CA PRO A 610 -21.68 -15.90 -29.96
C PRO A 610 -23.11 -15.34 -30.07
N GLY A 611 -23.41 -14.62 -31.17
CA GLY A 611 -24.73 -14.06 -31.47
C GLY A 611 -24.93 -12.56 -31.17
N ASP A 612 -23.96 -11.88 -30.57
CA ASP A 612 -24.02 -10.43 -30.30
C ASP A 612 -22.67 -9.75 -30.59
N GLN A 613 -22.68 -8.47 -30.94
CA GLN A 613 -21.47 -7.70 -31.25
C GLN A 613 -21.55 -6.31 -30.64
N ILE A 614 -20.68 -6.08 -29.65
CA ILE A 614 -20.53 -4.75 -29.05
C ILE A 614 -19.36 -4.07 -29.76
N SER A 615 -19.66 -3.01 -30.48
CA SER A 615 -18.64 -2.21 -31.16
C SER A 615 -18.53 -0.83 -30.55
N LEU A 616 -17.31 -0.46 -30.18
CA LEU A 616 -16.95 0.81 -29.58
C LEU A 616 -15.97 1.53 -30.49
N ASN A 617 -16.41 2.69 -31.00
CA ASN A 617 -15.50 3.64 -31.62
C ASN A 617 -14.88 4.45 -30.48
N VAL A 618 -13.66 4.07 -30.14
CA VAL A 618 -12.88 4.67 -29.06
C VAL A 618 -12.17 5.89 -29.63
N ASN A 619 -12.90 7.01 -29.59
CA ASN A 619 -12.29 8.33 -29.67
C ASN A 619 -11.74 8.66 -28.28
N ASN A 620 -10.57 8.10 -27.96
CA ASN A 620 -9.82 8.31 -26.72
C ASN A 620 -10.64 8.79 -25.46
N PRO A 621 -11.47 7.94 -24.80
CA PRO A 621 -12.24 8.34 -23.60
C PRO A 621 -12.00 7.45 -22.34
N LEU A 622 -12.11 8.07 -21.16
CA LEU A 622 -11.98 7.51 -19.78
C LEU A 622 -13.28 6.79 -19.27
N PRO A 623 -13.25 5.79 -18.33
CA PRO A 623 -14.46 5.22 -17.64
C PRO A 623 -14.35 5.11 -16.09
N PHE A 624 -15.35 4.85 -15.20
CA PHE A 624 -16.81 5.10 -15.09
C PHE A 624 -17.29 4.83 -13.62
N ASN A 625 -17.51 5.88 -12.83
CA ASN A 625 -18.52 6.04 -11.75
C ASN A 625 -18.32 7.50 -11.31
N GLN A 626 -19.15 8.43 -11.76
CA GLN A 626 -18.96 9.85 -11.44
C GLN A 626 -20.03 10.29 -10.44
N PRO A 627 -19.67 10.79 -9.25
CA PRO A 627 -20.51 11.77 -8.59
C PRO A 627 -20.60 13.02 -9.45
N ALA A 628 -21.49 13.93 -9.08
CA ALA A 628 -21.74 15.17 -9.81
C ALA A 628 -20.49 16.09 -9.94
N ASP A 629 -19.37 15.82 -9.25
CA ASP A 629 -18.13 16.61 -9.32
C ASP A 629 -16.87 15.79 -8.94
N PRO A 630 -15.99 15.40 -9.90
CA PRO A 630 -14.78 14.61 -9.60
C PRO A 630 -13.70 15.39 -8.83
N VAL A 631 -13.75 16.73 -8.82
CA VAL A 631 -12.80 17.53 -8.04
C VAL A 631 -13.13 17.44 -6.55
N ALA A 632 -14.41 17.34 -6.20
CA ALA A 632 -14.85 17.22 -4.81
C ALA A 632 -14.30 15.93 -4.16
N GLU A 633 -14.32 14.80 -4.89
CA GLU A 633 -13.74 13.55 -4.38
C GLU A 633 -12.23 13.63 -4.20
N ILE A 634 -11.52 14.26 -5.15
CA ILE A 634 -10.07 14.40 -5.06
C ILE A 634 -9.69 15.29 -3.88
N ASP A 635 -10.40 16.40 -3.69
CA ASP A 635 -10.13 17.32 -2.59
C ASP A 635 -10.43 16.67 -1.23
N GLN A 636 -11.53 15.90 -1.13
CA GLN A 636 -11.86 15.14 0.07
C GLN A 636 -10.82 14.07 0.40
N LEU A 637 -10.33 13.34 -0.62
CA LEU A 637 -9.28 12.33 -0.42
C LEU A 637 -8.02 12.97 0.21
N PHE A 638 -7.62 14.14 -0.26
CA PHE A 638 -6.48 14.85 0.31
C PHE A 638 -6.79 15.43 1.69
N GLU A 639 -8.00 15.94 1.93
CA GLU A 639 -8.46 16.36 3.26
C GLU A 639 -8.36 15.22 4.28
N ASP A 640 -8.94 14.07 3.97
CA ASP A 640 -8.98 12.88 4.82
C ASP A 640 -7.57 12.43 5.23
N GLU A 641 -6.60 12.48 4.32
CA GLU A 641 -5.21 12.14 4.59
C GLU A 641 -4.57 13.09 5.63
N TYR A 642 -4.88 14.38 5.57
CA TYR A 642 -4.43 15.33 6.60
C TYR A 642 -5.17 15.14 7.92
N GLU A 643 -6.48 14.89 7.92
CA GLU A 643 -7.25 14.63 9.14
C GLU A 643 -6.73 13.39 9.87
N GLU A 644 -6.39 12.33 9.13
CA GLU A 644 -5.74 11.13 9.66
C GLU A 644 -4.37 11.44 10.26
N TYR A 645 -3.53 12.20 9.54
CA TYR A 645 -2.20 12.59 10.01
C TYR A 645 -2.22 13.44 11.28
N PHE A 646 -3.18 14.37 11.40
CA PHE A 646 -3.33 15.21 12.59
C PHE A 646 -4.16 14.55 13.70
N GLY A 647 -4.89 13.47 13.40
CA GLY A 647 -5.74 12.76 14.34
C GLY A 647 -6.96 13.55 14.80
N GLU A 648 -7.44 14.49 13.98
CA GLU A 648 -8.60 15.34 14.27
C GLU A 648 -9.31 15.77 12.99
N ASN A 649 -10.62 15.97 13.07
CA ASN A 649 -11.34 16.64 11.99
C ASN A 649 -10.97 18.13 11.96
N LEU A 650 -10.50 18.60 10.81
CA LEU A 650 -9.96 19.93 10.60
C LEU A 650 -10.99 20.88 10.00
N THR A 651 -11.94 20.36 9.20
CA THR A 651 -13.00 21.13 8.55
C THR A 651 -14.22 20.26 8.24
N ASP A 652 -15.38 20.90 8.06
CA ASP A 652 -16.59 20.29 7.49
C ASP A 652 -16.95 20.96 6.14
N GLU A 653 -16.01 21.71 5.54
CA GLU A 653 -16.25 22.49 4.32
C GLU A 653 -16.27 21.60 3.08
N ASN A 654 -17.46 21.37 2.52
CA ASN A 654 -17.61 20.72 1.22
C ASN A 654 -17.12 21.61 0.07
N VAL A 655 -16.00 21.23 -0.55
CA VAL A 655 -15.46 21.91 -1.74
C VAL A 655 -15.91 21.21 -3.02
N THR A 656 -16.22 22.01 -4.05
CA THR A 656 -16.60 21.54 -5.39
C THR A 656 -15.80 22.31 -6.43
N SER A 657 -15.73 21.78 -7.65
CA SER A 657 -15.18 22.52 -8.79
C SER A 657 -15.87 23.88 -8.97
N GLN A 658 -17.16 24.02 -8.65
CA GLN A 658 -17.86 25.30 -8.72
C GLN A 658 -17.36 26.30 -7.67
N THR A 659 -17.24 25.89 -6.41
CA THR A 659 -16.79 26.78 -5.34
C THR A 659 -15.33 27.22 -5.54
N ILE A 660 -14.47 26.32 -6.05
CA ILE A 660 -13.11 26.67 -6.45
C ILE A 660 -13.13 27.73 -7.55
N ARG A 661 -13.94 27.54 -8.61
CA ARG A 661 -14.04 28.51 -9.71
C ARG A 661 -14.50 29.89 -9.25
N GLU A 662 -15.53 29.95 -8.42
CA GLU A 662 -16.06 31.21 -7.88
C GLU A 662 -15.02 31.92 -7.02
N THR A 663 -14.25 31.16 -6.23
CA THR A 663 -13.12 31.68 -5.46
C THR A 663 -12.05 32.26 -6.38
N LEU A 664 -11.60 31.51 -7.39
CA LEU A 664 -10.57 31.99 -8.32
C LEU A 664 -11.02 33.22 -9.13
N LYS A 665 -12.31 33.33 -9.48
CA LYS A 665 -12.88 34.56 -10.07
C LYS A 665 -12.79 35.74 -9.11
N THR A 666 -13.12 35.52 -7.84
CA THR A 666 -13.03 36.54 -6.80
C THR A 666 -11.60 37.03 -6.62
N ILE A 667 -10.64 36.11 -6.55
CA ILE A 667 -9.21 36.43 -6.47
C ILE A 667 -8.75 37.21 -7.70
N LYS A 668 -9.12 36.80 -8.91
CA LYS A 668 -8.77 37.53 -10.13
C LYS A 668 -9.29 38.96 -10.11
N ASN A 669 -10.52 39.17 -9.66
CA ASN A 669 -11.12 40.50 -9.54
C ASN A 669 -10.42 41.38 -8.48
N GLN A 670 -9.97 40.78 -7.37
CA GLN A 670 -9.32 41.51 -6.27
C GLN A 670 -7.84 41.81 -6.52
N THR A 671 -7.13 40.90 -7.20
CA THR A 671 -5.66 40.94 -7.33
C THR A 671 -5.19 41.30 -8.74
N GLY A 672 -6.07 41.16 -9.75
CA GLY A 672 -5.72 41.24 -11.16
C GLY A 672 -4.96 40.03 -11.70
N LYS A 673 -4.76 38.97 -10.90
CA LYS A 673 -3.98 37.77 -11.26
C LYS A 673 -4.90 36.58 -11.52
N SER A 674 -4.72 35.94 -12.68
CA SER A 674 -5.47 34.75 -13.06
C SER A 674 -4.78 33.50 -12.51
N ALA A 675 -5.48 32.74 -11.66
CA ALA A 675 -4.94 31.52 -11.03
C ALA A 675 -5.71 30.27 -11.48
N VAL A 676 -5.02 29.13 -11.44
CA VAL A 676 -5.59 27.79 -11.67
C VAL A 676 -5.15 26.85 -10.55
N VAL A 677 -6.02 25.92 -10.15
CA VAL A 677 -5.64 24.81 -9.27
C VAL A 677 -5.31 23.60 -10.14
N VAL A 678 -4.18 22.95 -9.86
CA VAL A 678 -3.68 21.74 -10.50
C VAL A 678 -3.64 20.65 -9.45
N TYR A 679 -4.58 19.72 -9.53
CA TYR A 679 -4.52 18.47 -8.76
C TYR A 679 -3.58 17.50 -9.47
N ALA A 680 -2.60 16.95 -8.76
CA ALA A 680 -1.66 15.96 -9.28
C ALA A 680 -1.72 14.67 -8.45
N ARG A 681 -2.08 13.55 -9.08
CA ARG A 681 -2.27 12.25 -8.41
C ARG A 681 -1.41 11.17 -9.05
N SER A 682 -0.76 10.34 -8.22
CA SER A 682 0.04 9.21 -8.70
C SER A 682 -0.84 7.96 -8.73
N LEU A 683 -1.26 7.52 -9.91
CA LEU A 683 -2.11 6.34 -10.11
C LEU A 683 -1.28 5.17 -10.67
N SER A 684 -1.81 3.95 -10.61
CA SER A 684 -1.13 2.79 -11.22
C SER A 684 -0.98 2.95 -12.74
N GLU A 685 -1.93 3.62 -13.41
CA GLU A 685 -1.88 3.99 -14.83
C GLU A 685 -0.98 5.19 -15.18
N GLY A 686 -0.40 5.89 -14.20
CA GLY A 686 0.49 7.04 -14.39
C GLY A 686 0.09 8.29 -13.59
N LEU A 687 0.75 9.41 -13.88
CA LEU A 687 0.45 10.69 -13.23
C LEU A 687 -0.83 11.30 -13.84
N GLU A 688 -1.83 11.55 -13.00
CA GLU A 688 -3.03 12.30 -13.36
C GLU A 688 -2.87 13.79 -12.99
N LEU A 689 -3.26 14.67 -13.92
CA LEU A 689 -3.39 16.12 -13.70
C LEU A 689 -4.83 16.57 -13.96
N THR A 690 -5.45 17.22 -12.97
CA THR A 690 -6.78 17.83 -13.08
C THR A 690 -6.69 19.34 -12.84
N LEU A 691 -6.99 20.14 -13.86
CA LEU A 691 -6.97 21.61 -13.82
C LEU A 691 -8.36 22.19 -13.61
N VAL A 692 -8.48 23.09 -12.63
CA VAL A 692 -9.72 23.83 -12.33
C VAL A 692 -9.51 25.32 -12.60
N HIS A 693 -10.17 25.83 -13.66
CA HIS A 693 -10.05 27.23 -14.09
C HIS A 693 -11.35 28.03 -13.89
N PRO A 694 -11.28 29.34 -13.52
CA PRO A 694 -12.41 30.26 -13.39
C PRO A 694 -13.55 30.11 -14.42
N GLU A 695 -13.24 30.00 -15.72
CA GLU A 695 -14.24 30.08 -16.81
C GLU A 695 -14.91 28.73 -17.17
N ASN A 696 -15.12 27.84 -16.18
CA ASN A 696 -15.76 26.52 -16.34
C ASN A 696 -15.02 25.56 -17.28
N ILE A 697 -13.70 25.59 -17.24
CA ILE A 697 -12.83 24.66 -17.96
C ILE A 697 -12.23 23.71 -16.93
N LEU A 698 -12.61 22.44 -17.01
CA LEU A 698 -12.01 21.33 -16.28
C LEU A 698 -11.20 20.51 -17.28
N ILE A 699 -9.89 20.43 -17.08
CA ILE A 699 -9.00 19.65 -17.96
C ILE A 699 -8.42 18.52 -17.14
N ARG A 700 -8.67 17.28 -17.55
CA ARG A 700 -8.07 16.07 -16.97
C ARG A 700 -7.09 15.46 -17.98
N LYS A 701 -5.88 15.15 -17.55
CA LYS A 701 -4.82 14.52 -18.35
C LYS A 701 -4.20 13.39 -17.54
N ILE A 702 -4.02 12.23 -18.17
CA ILE A 702 -3.22 11.14 -17.61
C ILE A 702 -1.92 11.07 -18.41
N ILE A 703 -0.80 10.92 -17.72
CA ILE A 703 0.56 10.84 -18.27
C ILE A 703 1.11 9.44 -17.96
N PRO A 704 0.88 8.45 -18.82
CA PRO A 704 1.26 7.06 -18.53
C PRO A 704 2.77 6.85 -18.37
N SER A 705 3.58 7.65 -19.08
CA SER A 705 5.04 7.58 -18.98
C SER A 705 5.57 7.95 -17.58
N ALA A 706 4.76 8.61 -16.76
CA ALA A 706 5.05 8.96 -15.38
C ALA A 706 4.41 7.93 -14.42
N ASN A 707 4.72 6.65 -14.58
CA ASN A 707 4.26 5.60 -13.65
C ASN A 707 4.90 5.76 -12.26
N PRO A 708 4.33 5.17 -11.18
CA PRO A 708 4.79 5.40 -9.81
C PRO A 708 6.29 5.14 -9.60
N THR A 709 6.85 4.09 -10.21
CA THR A 709 8.27 3.76 -10.11
C THR A 709 9.15 4.80 -10.79
N ALA A 710 8.85 5.14 -12.05
CA ALA A 710 9.60 6.13 -12.82
C ALA A 710 9.50 7.53 -12.20
N LEU A 711 8.32 7.88 -11.70
CA LEU A 711 8.05 9.15 -11.04
C LEU A 711 8.86 9.28 -9.76
N LYS A 712 8.80 8.29 -8.86
CA LYS A 712 9.59 8.25 -7.62
C LYS A 712 11.09 8.36 -7.90
N GLN A 713 11.61 7.56 -8.82
CA GLN A 713 13.03 7.58 -9.17
C GLN A 713 13.48 8.95 -9.71
N THR A 714 12.68 9.55 -10.60
CA THR A 714 13.00 10.86 -11.21
C THR A 714 12.94 11.98 -10.18
N ILE A 715 11.97 11.93 -9.25
CA ILE A 715 11.85 12.91 -8.16
C ILE A 715 13.05 12.79 -7.21
N THR A 716 13.39 11.58 -6.76
CA THR A 716 14.57 11.35 -5.90
C THR A 716 15.84 11.91 -6.54
N GLU A 717 16.10 11.56 -7.81
CA GLU A 717 17.26 12.05 -8.54
C GLU A 717 17.26 13.58 -8.69
N PHE A 718 16.09 14.17 -8.99
CA PHE A 718 15.97 15.62 -9.12
C PHE A 718 16.27 16.32 -7.80
N VAL A 719 15.66 15.88 -6.71
CA VAL A 719 15.75 16.52 -5.40
C VAL A 719 17.16 16.38 -4.81
N GLU A 720 17.76 15.19 -4.90
CA GLU A 720 19.15 14.95 -4.47
C GLU A 720 20.15 15.87 -5.19
N LYS A 721 19.99 16.02 -6.51
CA LYS A 721 20.92 16.83 -7.31
C LYS A 721 20.69 18.32 -7.18
N VAL A 722 19.43 18.79 -7.18
CA VAL A 722 19.13 20.23 -7.12
C VAL A 722 19.43 20.83 -5.75
N SER A 723 19.33 20.01 -4.69
CA SER A 723 19.68 20.40 -3.32
C SER A 723 21.19 20.39 -3.03
N ASN A 724 22.04 19.98 -3.99
CA ASN A 724 23.49 20.06 -3.89
C ASN A 724 24.04 21.26 -4.70
N PRO A 725 24.57 22.32 -4.07
CA PRO A 725 25.10 23.48 -4.80
C PRO A 725 26.36 23.18 -5.62
N SER A 726 26.99 22.01 -5.43
CA SER A 726 28.13 21.57 -6.25
C SER A 726 27.68 21.03 -7.62
N GLU A 727 26.42 20.60 -7.75
CA GLU A 727 25.85 19.98 -8.96
C GLU A 727 25.37 21.03 -9.96
N THR A 728 26.25 21.52 -10.83
CA THR A 728 25.94 22.68 -11.68
C THR A 728 24.79 22.44 -12.67
N TYR A 729 24.74 21.26 -13.29
CA TYR A 729 23.75 20.92 -14.33
C TYR A 729 23.17 19.49 -14.20
N GLY A 730 23.62 18.69 -13.23
CA GLY A 730 23.25 17.28 -13.09
C GLY A 730 21.74 17.05 -12.88
N TYR A 731 21.04 18.03 -12.29
CA TYR A 731 19.59 18.00 -12.05
C TYR A 731 18.75 18.31 -13.30
N ARG A 732 19.33 18.82 -14.40
CA ARG A 732 18.54 19.33 -15.53
C ARG A 732 17.75 18.25 -16.27
N ALA A 733 18.28 17.03 -16.37
CA ALA A 733 17.61 15.94 -17.08
C ALA A 733 16.34 15.51 -16.33
N SER A 734 16.44 15.23 -15.03
CA SER A 734 15.29 14.86 -14.19
C SER A 734 14.31 16.03 -14.01
N SER A 735 14.82 17.26 -13.86
CA SER A 735 14.01 18.48 -13.89
C SER A 735 13.18 18.62 -15.18
N GLN A 736 13.78 18.34 -16.34
CA GLN A 736 13.10 18.42 -17.62
C GLN A 736 12.09 17.30 -17.82
N GLN A 737 12.40 16.09 -17.35
CA GLN A 737 11.45 14.98 -17.36
C GLN A 737 10.22 15.30 -16.51
N LEU A 738 10.42 15.84 -15.31
CA LEU A 738 9.32 16.27 -14.45
C LEU A 738 8.53 17.43 -15.06
N TYR A 739 9.18 18.38 -15.75
CA TYR A 739 8.48 19.42 -16.51
C TYR A 739 7.59 18.82 -17.62
N GLN A 740 8.12 17.84 -18.36
CA GLN A 740 7.38 17.14 -19.43
C GLN A 740 6.17 16.37 -18.91
N TRP A 741 6.22 15.90 -17.66
CA TRP A 741 5.10 15.21 -17.03
C TRP A 741 4.10 16.16 -16.37
N LEU A 742 4.56 17.14 -15.59
CA LEU A 742 3.70 17.99 -14.76
C LEU A 742 3.15 19.22 -15.48
N ILE A 743 3.86 19.76 -16.49
CA ILE A 743 3.53 21.07 -17.08
C ILE A 743 3.26 20.98 -18.58
N ALA A 744 4.12 20.33 -19.35
CA ALA A 744 3.97 20.27 -20.80
C ALA A 744 2.58 19.81 -21.29
N PRO A 745 1.88 18.84 -20.66
CA PRO A 745 0.56 18.38 -21.11
C PRO A 745 -0.55 19.42 -20.97
N ILE A 746 -0.35 20.42 -20.10
CA ILE A 746 -1.33 21.45 -19.75
C ILE A 746 -0.90 22.85 -20.23
N GLU A 747 0.36 23.01 -20.68
CA GLU A 747 0.98 24.30 -20.98
C GLU A 747 0.24 25.11 -22.05
N SER A 748 -0.30 24.46 -23.09
CA SER A 748 -1.08 25.14 -24.13
C SER A 748 -2.33 25.81 -23.54
N HIS A 749 -3.04 25.11 -22.65
CA HIS A 749 -4.21 25.64 -21.97
C HIS A 749 -3.83 26.76 -21.01
N LEU A 750 -2.72 26.63 -20.27
CA LEU A 750 -2.22 27.70 -19.39
C LEU A 750 -1.94 29.00 -20.17
N LYS A 751 -1.40 28.88 -21.39
CA LYS A 751 -1.15 30.03 -22.29
C LYS A 751 -2.44 30.61 -22.85
N GLU A 752 -3.34 29.78 -23.37
CA GLU A 752 -4.63 30.23 -23.93
C GLU A 752 -5.49 30.95 -22.87
N LEU A 753 -5.44 30.49 -21.63
CA LEU A 753 -6.20 31.05 -20.52
C LEU A 753 -5.51 32.24 -19.84
N ASN A 754 -4.31 32.61 -20.28
CA ASN A 754 -3.49 33.69 -19.71
C ASN A 754 -3.33 33.53 -18.19
N ILE A 755 -2.88 32.36 -17.75
CA ILE A 755 -2.67 32.06 -16.34
C ILE A 755 -1.39 32.73 -15.83
N ASP A 756 -1.50 33.39 -14.68
CA ASP A 756 -0.37 34.00 -13.95
C ASP A 756 0.16 33.08 -12.84
N THR A 757 -0.73 32.32 -12.18
CA THR A 757 -0.44 31.57 -10.96
C THR A 757 -0.91 30.11 -11.05
N LEU A 758 -0.03 29.17 -10.71
CA LEU A 758 -0.33 27.74 -10.57
C LEU A 758 -0.36 27.36 -9.09
N ILE A 759 -1.44 26.70 -8.68
CA ILE A 759 -1.64 26.24 -7.31
C ILE A 759 -1.70 24.73 -7.34
N PHE A 760 -0.72 24.06 -6.76
CA PHE A 760 -0.60 22.61 -6.79
C PHE A 760 -1.24 22.01 -5.54
N CYS A 761 -2.06 20.98 -5.76
CA CYS A 761 -2.63 20.14 -4.73
C CYS A 761 -2.22 18.70 -5.08
N MET A 762 -1.34 18.10 -4.30
CA MET A 762 -0.56 16.94 -4.74
C MET A 762 -0.62 15.79 -3.75
N ASP A 763 -0.62 14.60 -4.33
CA ASP A 763 -0.59 13.31 -3.67
C ASP A 763 0.75 13.03 -2.95
N GLY A 764 0.76 11.99 -2.11
CA GLY A 764 1.96 11.52 -1.42
C GLY A 764 3.13 11.29 -2.37
N GLY A 765 4.34 11.66 -1.96
CA GLY A 765 5.57 11.54 -2.77
C GLY A 765 5.77 12.65 -3.81
N LEU A 766 4.77 13.49 -4.08
CA LEU A 766 4.85 14.61 -5.03
C LEU A 766 5.02 15.97 -4.32
N ARG A 767 4.71 16.04 -3.02
CA ARG A 767 4.61 17.29 -2.23
C ARG A 767 5.94 18.01 -2.03
N HIS A 768 7.05 17.28 -2.13
CA HIS A 768 8.39 17.81 -1.93
C HIS A 768 9.10 18.19 -3.23
N ILE A 769 8.42 18.13 -4.39
CA ILE A 769 9.01 18.52 -5.68
C ILE A 769 9.30 20.03 -5.68
N PRO A 770 10.55 20.48 -5.95
CA PRO A 770 10.86 21.90 -6.13
C PRO A 770 10.34 22.40 -7.48
N LEU A 771 9.03 22.65 -7.55
CA LEU A 771 8.30 23.07 -8.75
C LEU A 771 8.94 24.27 -9.45
N ALA A 772 9.48 25.22 -8.69
CA ALA A 772 10.17 26.41 -9.22
C ALA A 772 11.35 26.06 -10.15
N ALA A 773 12.03 24.94 -9.88
CA ALA A 773 13.21 24.48 -10.62
C ALA A 773 12.90 23.45 -11.72
N LEU A 774 11.63 23.23 -12.07
CA LEU A 774 11.27 22.43 -13.25
C LEU A 774 11.70 23.18 -14.52
N TYR A 775 12.42 22.51 -15.43
CA TYR A 775 13.10 23.14 -16.55
C TYR A 775 12.52 22.68 -17.88
N ASP A 776 12.07 23.60 -18.73
CA ASP A 776 11.43 23.24 -20.02
C ASP A 776 12.44 22.94 -21.15
N GLY A 777 13.74 23.03 -20.87
CA GLY A 777 14.82 22.97 -21.85
C GLY A 777 15.37 24.34 -22.26
N GLN A 778 14.68 25.43 -21.92
CA GLN A 778 15.06 26.82 -22.18
C GLN A 778 15.10 27.64 -20.88
N GLN A 779 14.00 27.66 -20.12
CA GLN A 779 13.77 28.44 -18.91
C GLN A 779 13.12 27.60 -17.80
N PHE A 780 13.22 28.06 -16.56
CA PHE A 780 12.59 27.40 -15.41
C PHE A 780 11.10 27.76 -15.29
N LEU A 781 10.30 26.90 -14.65
CA LEU A 781 8.86 27.11 -14.47
C LEU A 781 8.57 28.42 -13.72
N ILE A 782 9.40 28.79 -12.75
CA ILE A 782 9.26 30.03 -11.99
C ILE A 782 9.37 31.29 -12.87
N GLU A 783 10.07 31.21 -14.01
CA GLU A 783 10.15 32.32 -14.96
C GLU A 783 8.81 32.54 -15.67
N LYS A 784 7.94 31.52 -15.73
CA LYS A 784 6.64 31.55 -16.41
C LYS A 784 5.49 31.92 -15.47
N TYR A 785 5.43 31.30 -14.29
CA TYR A 785 4.28 31.40 -13.38
C TYR A 785 4.67 31.69 -11.94
N SER A 786 3.77 32.34 -11.21
CA SER A 786 3.76 32.30 -9.74
C SER A 786 3.32 30.92 -9.27
N LEU A 787 3.94 30.39 -8.21
CA LEU A 787 3.70 29.02 -7.74
C LEU A 787 3.25 29.02 -6.27
N GLY A 788 2.28 28.16 -5.95
CA GLY A 788 1.87 27.85 -4.59
C GLY A 788 1.48 26.37 -4.45
N SER A 789 1.51 25.87 -3.23
CA SER A 789 1.10 24.50 -2.87
C SER A 789 0.04 24.55 -1.78
N ILE A 790 -0.98 23.71 -1.88
CA ILE A 790 -2.02 23.58 -0.85
C ILE A 790 -2.16 22.11 -0.45
N PRO A 791 -2.46 21.82 0.84
CA PRO A 791 -2.75 20.47 1.31
C PRO A 791 -4.01 19.92 0.62
N SER A 792 -5.13 20.60 0.82
CA SER A 792 -6.36 20.52 0.03
C SER A 792 -6.92 21.93 -0.13
N PHE A 793 -7.90 22.12 -1.00
CA PHE A 793 -8.59 23.39 -1.11
C PHE A 793 -9.51 23.64 0.08
N SER A 794 -10.18 22.60 0.60
CA SER A 794 -11.04 22.65 1.81
C SER A 794 -10.29 23.07 3.08
N LEU A 795 -9.01 22.69 3.20
CA LEU A 795 -8.15 23.08 4.32
C LEU A 795 -7.48 24.44 4.12
N THR A 796 -7.68 25.09 2.98
CA THR A 796 -7.04 26.36 2.64
C THR A 796 -7.98 27.54 2.79
N ASN A 797 -7.63 28.46 3.69
CA ASN A 797 -8.35 29.74 3.81
C ASN A 797 -8.09 30.63 2.58
N SER A 798 -9.01 30.59 1.64
CA SER A 798 -8.87 31.24 0.33
C SER A 798 -9.16 32.74 0.31
N ARG A 799 -9.48 33.37 1.45
CA ARG A 799 -9.83 34.81 1.49
C ARG A 799 -8.59 35.68 1.31
N TYR A 800 -8.59 36.47 0.23
CA TYR A 800 -7.56 37.49 -0.02
C TYR A 800 -7.56 38.58 1.04
N GLN A 801 -6.36 38.89 1.54
CA GLN A 801 -6.06 40.03 2.40
C GLN A 801 -4.78 40.67 1.90
N THR A 802 -4.79 41.98 1.69
CA THR A 802 -3.55 42.68 1.33
C THR A 802 -2.64 42.77 2.54
N LEU A 803 -1.36 42.45 2.35
CA LEU A 803 -0.34 42.67 3.36
C LEU A 803 0.19 44.10 3.36
N LYS A 804 -0.30 45.01 2.51
CA LYS A 804 0.21 46.39 2.50
C LYS A 804 0.01 47.05 3.86
N ASN A 805 1.11 47.50 4.47
CA ASN A 805 1.20 48.09 5.81
C ASN A 805 1.03 47.11 6.98
N ALA A 806 0.97 45.80 6.73
CA ALA A 806 1.06 44.78 7.77
C ALA A 806 2.27 45.02 8.67
N GLN A 807 2.22 44.64 9.94
CA GLN A 807 3.41 44.65 10.80
C GLN A 807 4.05 43.26 10.84
N VAL A 808 5.39 43.22 10.86
CA VAL A 808 6.17 41.98 11.01
C VAL A 808 6.61 41.79 12.46
N LEU A 809 6.35 40.62 13.01
CA LEU A 809 7.03 40.11 14.20
C LEU A 809 8.20 39.24 13.73
N GLY A 810 9.41 39.79 13.75
CA GLY A 810 10.64 39.07 13.44
C GLY A 810 11.22 38.45 14.71
N MET A 811 11.53 37.16 14.69
CA MET A 811 12.23 36.51 15.79
C MET A 811 13.25 35.52 15.28
N GLY A 812 14.37 35.35 15.97
CA GLY A 812 15.38 34.40 15.51
C GLY A 812 16.52 34.13 16.49
N ALA A 813 17.26 33.06 16.21
CA ALA A 813 18.46 32.68 16.94
C ALA A 813 19.64 32.54 15.97
N SER A 814 20.73 33.20 16.32
CA SER A 814 22.00 33.18 15.57
C SER A 814 23.06 32.31 16.25
N GLU A 815 22.93 32.10 17.56
CA GLU A 815 23.82 31.30 18.39
C GLU A 815 23.09 30.08 18.95
N PHE A 816 23.77 28.93 18.98
CA PHE A 816 23.22 27.68 19.47
C PHE A 816 24.29 26.88 20.22
N GLN A 817 23.90 26.10 21.23
CA GLN A 817 24.85 25.26 21.98
C GLN A 817 25.26 24.00 21.21
N GLN A 818 24.31 23.37 20.51
CA GLN A 818 24.48 22.06 19.86
C GLN A 818 24.33 22.11 18.33
N LEU A 819 23.83 23.23 17.79
CA LEU A 819 23.65 23.44 16.35
C LEU A 819 24.67 24.45 15.82
N ARG A 820 24.86 24.47 14.50
CA ARG A 820 25.75 25.43 13.87
C ARG A 820 25.18 26.86 13.99
N PRO A 821 26.02 27.88 14.25
CA PRO A 821 25.56 29.27 14.29
C PRO A 821 25.03 29.72 12.91
N LEU A 822 24.12 30.68 12.94
CA LEU A 822 23.50 31.32 11.78
C LEU A 822 23.78 32.84 11.83
N PRO A 823 25.01 33.26 11.48
CA PRO A 823 25.46 34.65 11.62
C PRO A 823 24.67 35.66 10.77
N ALA A 824 23.95 35.25 9.72
CA ALA A 824 23.12 36.17 8.93
C ALA A 824 21.85 36.62 9.67
N VAL A 825 21.35 35.85 10.63
CA VAL A 825 20.04 36.06 11.29
C VAL A 825 19.88 37.48 11.88
N PRO A 826 20.85 38.06 12.62
CA PRO A 826 20.71 39.41 13.16
C PRO A 826 20.57 40.46 12.06
N LEU A 827 21.29 40.30 10.96
CA LEU A 827 21.23 41.18 9.79
C LEU A 827 19.89 41.02 9.05
N GLU A 828 19.44 39.78 8.85
CA GLU A 828 18.15 39.46 8.22
C GLU A 828 16.99 40.13 8.97
N LEU A 829 16.90 39.94 10.29
CA LEU A 829 15.86 40.54 11.12
C LEU A 829 15.90 42.07 11.09
N ASN A 830 17.10 42.67 11.07
CA ASN A 830 17.26 44.12 10.99
C ASN A 830 16.77 44.67 9.64
N LEU A 831 17.19 44.07 8.53
CA LEU A 831 16.78 44.49 7.19
C LEU A 831 15.26 44.41 7.04
N ILE A 832 14.67 43.29 7.44
CA ILE A 832 13.22 43.08 7.33
C ILE A 832 12.46 44.10 8.19
N THR A 833 12.78 44.23 9.48
CA THR A 833 11.94 45.02 10.40
C THR A 833 12.21 46.52 10.40
N GLN A 834 13.36 46.98 9.88
CA GLN A 834 13.76 48.39 9.92
C GLN A 834 13.87 49.07 8.56
N GLN A 835 14.14 48.32 7.48
CA GLN A 835 14.46 48.90 6.17
C GLN A 835 13.47 48.50 5.07
N LEU A 836 13.16 47.21 4.98
CA LEU A 836 12.28 46.64 3.96
C LEU A 836 10.81 46.70 4.36
N TRP A 837 10.55 46.53 5.65
CA TRP A 837 9.23 46.44 6.23
C TRP A 837 9.20 47.12 7.61
N SER A 838 8.00 47.28 8.17
CA SER A 838 7.81 47.82 9.52
C SER A 838 7.50 46.71 10.51
N GLY A 839 8.23 46.64 11.61
CA GLY A 839 8.02 45.59 12.60
C GLY A 839 8.88 45.69 13.85
N THR A 840 8.82 44.63 14.64
CA THR A 840 9.63 44.45 15.85
C THR A 840 10.44 43.16 15.71
N SER A 841 11.71 43.18 16.14
CA SER A 841 12.60 42.02 16.13
C SER A 841 13.00 41.55 17.53
N TYR A 842 13.05 40.24 17.78
CA TYR A 842 13.58 39.62 19.01
C TYR A 842 14.67 38.60 18.67
N LEU A 843 15.86 38.76 19.25
CA LEU A 843 17.06 37.96 18.91
C LEU A 843 17.54 37.13 20.10
N ASN A 844 18.05 35.92 19.83
CA ASN A 844 18.73 35.04 20.78
C ASN A 844 17.95 34.91 22.10
N GLN A 845 18.46 35.42 23.23
CA GLN A 845 17.83 35.32 24.55
C GLN A 845 16.40 35.88 24.62
N GLN A 846 15.99 36.69 23.64
CA GLN A 846 14.64 37.21 23.53
C GLN A 846 13.73 36.39 22.59
N PHE A 847 14.28 35.46 21.81
CA PHE A 847 13.55 34.51 20.97
C PHE A 847 13.12 33.27 21.75
N THR A 848 12.22 33.47 22.72
CA THR A 848 11.70 32.42 23.58
C THR A 848 10.26 32.06 23.24
N LEU A 849 9.82 30.86 23.63
CA LEU A 849 8.42 30.44 23.44
C LEU A 849 7.44 31.43 24.07
N ASN A 850 7.74 31.90 25.29
CA ASN A 850 6.89 32.84 26.00
C ASN A 850 6.77 34.20 25.27
N ASN A 851 7.88 34.72 24.73
CA ASN A 851 7.85 35.97 23.97
C ASN A 851 7.13 35.79 22.64
N LEU A 852 7.33 34.67 21.94
CA LEU A 852 6.62 34.37 20.70
C LEU A 852 5.10 34.34 20.95
N GLN A 853 4.64 33.62 21.97
CA GLN A 853 3.23 33.56 22.35
C GLN A 853 2.64 34.92 22.77
N THR A 854 3.41 35.70 23.53
CA THR A 854 2.95 36.98 24.07
C THR A 854 2.86 38.04 22.97
N GLU A 855 3.90 38.14 22.13
CA GLU A 855 4.01 39.19 21.12
C GLU A 855 3.20 38.86 19.87
N SER A 856 3.05 37.59 19.48
CA SER A 856 2.15 37.22 18.36
C SER A 856 0.68 37.55 18.65
N ARG A 857 0.32 37.74 19.93
CA ARG A 857 -1.02 38.13 20.38
C ARG A 857 -1.14 39.63 20.69
N ARG A 858 -0.02 40.36 20.76
CA ARG A 858 0.01 41.81 21.05
C ARG A 858 0.14 42.58 19.74
N LYS A 859 -0.78 43.53 19.50
CA LYS A 859 -0.82 44.42 18.30
C LYS A 859 -1.04 43.62 17.00
N PRO A 860 -1.47 44.26 15.88
CA PRO A 860 -1.88 43.51 14.69
C PRO A 860 -0.67 43.12 13.84
N PHE A 861 0.16 42.20 14.32
CA PHE A 861 1.12 41.53 13.45
C PHE A 861 0.35 40.57 12.56
N GLU A 862 0.44 40.75 11.25
CA GLU A 862 -0.16 39.84 10.26
C GLU A 862 0.92 38.95 9.64
N ILE A 863 2.20 39.25 9.90
CA ILE A 863 3.36 38.50 9.43
C ILE A 863 4.21 38.09 10.62
N ILE A 864 4.51 36.80 10.75
CA ILE A 864 5.51 36.27 11.66
C ILE A 864 6.69 35.79 10.83
N HIS A 865 7.89 36.23 11.17
CA HIS A 865 9.14 35.80 10.52
C HIS A 865 10.03 35.13 11.56
N LEU A 866 10.33 33.84 11.36
CA LEU A 866 11.18 33.05 12.25
C LEU A 866 12.46 32.64 11.51
N ALA A 867 13.62 33.10 12.00
CA ALA A 867 14.93 32.81 11.42
C ALA A 867 15.77 31.96 12.40
N THR A 868 15.90 30.66 12.13
CA THR A 868 16.49 29.68 13.06
C THR A 868 16.74 28.32 12.38
N HIS A 869 17.00 27.24 13.13
CA HIS A 869 16.93 25.86 12.66
C HIS A 869 15.53 25.28 12.87
N ALA A 870 15.06 24.47 11.93
CA ALA A 870 13.84 23.67 12.06
C ALA A 870 14.10 22.29 11.44
N ASN A 871 13.44 21.25 11.94
CA ASN A 871 13.59 19.90 11.42
C ASN A 871 12.23 19.21 11.26
N PHE A 872 12.02 18.62 10.09
CA PHE A 872 10.83 17.85 9.72
C PHE A 872 11.21 16.37 9.76
N ASN A 873 10.86 15.72 10.86
CA ASN A 873 11.13 14.30 11.11
C ASN A 873 9.92 13.45 10.73
N ASP A 874 10.18 12.17 10.49
CA ASP A 874 9.16 11.15 10.21
C ASP A 874 8.29 10.81 11.43
N GLY A 875 7.17 10.13 11.18
CA GLY A 875 6.22 9.75 12.22
C GLY A 875 5.26 10.88 12.61
N ASN A 876 5.01 11.01 13.91
CA ASN A 876 4.01 11.92 14.45
C ASN A 876 4.48 13.40 14.37
N PRO A 877 3.56 14.38 14.21
CA PRO A 877 3.90 15.80 14.26
C PRO A 877 4.78 16.25 15.44
N SER A 878 4.67 15.59 16.58
CA SER A 878 5.50 15.86 17.78
C SER A 878 6.99 15.57 17.59
N ASN A 879 7.38 14.83 16.56
CA ASN A 879 8.79 14.56 16.22
C ASN A 879 9.45 15.75 15.49
N SER A 880 8.67 16.63 14.86
CA SER A 880 9.14 17.80 14.13
C SER A 880 9.17 19.06 15.01
N TYR A 881 10.17 19.93 14.83
CA TYR A 881 10.35 21.09 15.71
C TYR A 881 10.98 22.32 15.05
N ILE A 882 10.66 23.50 15.60
CA ILE A 882 11.36 24.77 15.39
C ILE A 882 12.25 25.02 16.62
N GLN A 883 13.55 25.22 16.40
CA GLN A 883 14.48 25.53 17.48
C GLN A 883 14.30 26.99 17.93
N LEU A 884 13.79 27.21 19.14
CA LEU A 884 13.81 28.52 19.80
C LEU A 884 15.07 28.65 20.65
N TRP A 885 15.30 29.80 21.27
CA TRP A 885 16.47 29.98 22.15
C TRP A 885 16.43 29.07 23.39
N ASP A 886 15.26 28.95 24.00
CA ASP A 886 15.05 28.28 25.28
C ASP A 886 14.53 26.84 25.15
N THR A 887 13.89 26.51 24.03
CA THR A 887 13.21 25.21 23.85
C THR A 887 13.07 24.84 22.37
N GLN A 888 12.66 23.59 22.12
CA GLN A 888 12.17 23.14 20.81
C GLN A 888 10.64 23.27 20.79
N LEU A 889 10.12 24.08 19.88
CA LEU A 889 8.67 24.19 19.64
C LEU A 889 8.26 23.09 18.66
N THR A 890 7.66 22.04 19.19
CA THR A 890 7.15 20.91 18.40
C THR A 890 5.90 21.32 17.61
N PHE A 891 5.69 20.65 16.47
CA PHE A 891 4.69 21.06 15.49
C PHE A 891 3.24 20.80 15.95
N ASP A 892 3.00 19.78 16.78
CA ASP A 892 1.73 19.55 17.51
C ASP A 892 1.35 20.73 18.44
N LYS A 893 2.36 21.44 18.98
CA LYS A 893 2.16 22.63 19.83
C LYS A 893 2.04 23.92 19.01
N LEU A 894 2.41 23.90 17.73
CA LEU A 894 2.35 25.09 16.87
C LEU A 894 0.91 25.56 16.66
N ARG A 895 -0.06 24.63 16.50
CA ARG A 895 -1.48 24.96 16.37
C ARG A 895 -2.04 25.65 17.62
N GLN A 896 -1.53 25.27 18.79
CA GLN A 896 -1.92 25.80 20.10
C GLN A 896 -1.49 27.27 20.30
N MET A 897 -0.66 27.81 19.40
CA MET A 897 -0.28 29.23 19.41
C MET A 897 -1.49 30.14 19.18
N GLY A 898 -2.53 29.66 18.49
CA GLY A 898 -3.80 30.36 18.29
C GLY A 898 -3.77 31.39 17.17
N TRP A 899 -2.87 31.25 16.20
CA TRP A 899 -2.68 32.21 15.10
C TRP A 899 -3.84 32.28 14.10
N TYR A 900 -4.80 31.35 14.20
CA TYR A 900 -6.05 31.36 13.45
C TYR A 900 -7.09 32.35 14.03
N GLN A 901 -6.90 32.81 15.27
CA GLN A 901 -7.80 33.78 15.91
C GLN A 901 -7.51 35.22 15.45
N PRO A 902 -8.53 36.09 15.32
CA PRO A 902 -8.31 37.50 14.97
C PRO A 902 -7.44 38.28 15.98
N PRO A 903 -6.48 39.11 15.53
CA PRO A 903 -6.06 39.29 14.14
C PRO A 903 -5.32 38.05 13.64
N GLN A 904 -5.83 37.45 12.56
CA GLN A 904 -5.31 36.21 12.00
C GLN A 904 -3.94 36.48 11.38
N ILE A 905 -2.98 35.57 11.60
CA ILE A 905 -1.69 35.65 10.92
C ILE A 905 -1.86 35.25 9.46
N GLU A 906 -1.52 36.17 8.57
CA GLU A 906 -1.65 36.03 7.12
C GLU A 906 -0.44 35.33 6.50
N LEU A 907 0.75 35.46 7.11
CA LEU A 907 1.98 34.85 6.62
C LEU A 907 2.93 34.45 7.77
N LEU A 908 3.25 33.15 7.85
CA LEU A 908 4.41 32.65 8.57
C LEU A 908 5.57 32.50 7.59
N THR A 909 6.65 33.25 7.77
CA THR A 909 7.91 33.03 7.06
C THR A 909 8.84 32.24 7.96
N LEU A 910 9.09 30.99 7.61
CA LEU A 910 10.02 30.11 8.30
C LEU A 910 11.34 30.12 7.52
N SER A 911 12.22 31.05 7.89
CA SER A 911 13.61 31.15 7.43
C SER A 911 14.48 30.12 8.18
N ALA A 912 14.08 28.85 8.06
CA ALA A 912 14.62 27.70 8.77
C ALA A 912 14.14 26.44 8.04
N CYS A 913 14.95 25.38 7.84
CA CYS A 913 14.53 23.97 7.66
C CYS A 913 15.74 23.04 7.47
N THR A 914 15.55 21.78 7.86
CA THR A 914 16.20 20.55 7.43
C THR A 914 15.07 19.55 7.16
N THR A 915 15.12 18.82 6.05
CA THR A 915 14.10 17.84 5.68
C THR A 915 14.73 16.45 5.56
N ALA A 916 14.02 15.43 6.05
CA ALA A 916 14.25 14.04 5.69
C ALA A 916 13.64 13.80 4.30
N LEU A 917 14.47 13.86 3.26
CA LEU A 917 14.06 13.56 1.89
C LEU A 917 13.58 12.10 1.78
N GLY A 918 12.39 11.88 1.20
CA GLY A 918 11.89 10.55 0.84
C GLY A 918 10.95 9.88 1.84
N ASN A 919 10.44 10.59 2.85
CA ASN A 919 9.44 10.08 3.80
C ASN A 919 8.10 10.80 3.62
N GLU A 920 7.05 10.06 3.24
CA GLU A 920 5.70 10.57 2.97
C GLU A 920 5.05 11.26 4.20
N GLN A 921 5.35 10.82 5.42
CA GLN A 921 4.84 11.46 6.64
C GLN A 921 5.51 12.81 6.93
N ALA A 922 6.82 12.93 6.67
CA ALA A 922 7.50 14.21 6.75
C ALA A 922 6.98 15.20 5.70
N GLU A 923 6.58 14.71 4.53
CA GLU A 923 5.92 15.50 3.49
C GLU A 923 4.55 16.03 3.93
N LEU A 924 3.76 15.22 4.63
CA LEU A 924 2.49 15.64 5.22
C LEU A 924 2.70 16.77 6.24
N GLY A 925 3.66 16.62 7.16
CA GLY A 925 4.03 17.69 8.10
C GLY A 925 4.47 18.99 7.41
N PHE A 926 5.18 18.90 6.29
CA PHE A 926 5.60 20.07 5.52
C PHE A 926 4.45 20.71 4.73
N ALA A 927 3.77 19.95 3.88
CA ALA A 927 2.70 20.45 3.03
C ALA A 927 1.45 20.87 3.83
N GLY A 928 1.29 20.37 5.06
CA GLY A 928 0.28 20.79 6.03
C GLY A 928 0.72 21.94 6.95
N LEU A 929 1.92 22.51 6.80
CA LEU A 929 2.49 23.49 7.76
C LEU A 929 1.58 24.70 8.02
N ALA A 930 0.93 25.25 6.99
CA ALA A 930 0.04 26.39 7.15
C ALA A 930 -1.18 26.05 8.03
N VAL A 931 -1.79 24.89 7.77
CA VAL A 931 -2.92 24.34 8.54
C VAL A 931 -2.49 24.10 9.99
N GLN A 932 -1.35 23.44 10.16
CA GLN A 932 -0.79 23.13 11.46
C GLN A 932 -0.42 24.38 12.28
N ALA A 933 0.14 25.40 11.64
CA ALA A 933 0.43 26.66 12.31
C ALA A 933 -0.82 27.52 12.56
N GLY A 934 -1.96 27.18 11.95
CA GLY A 934 -3.17 27.98 11.98
C GLY A 934 -3.02 29.32 11.27
N VAL A 935 -2.15 29.41 10.26
CA VAL A 935 -1.91 30.63 9.46
C VAL A 935 -2.49 30.45 8.06
N LYS A 936 -2.73 31.54 7.33
CA LYS A 936 -3.22 31.41 5.95
C LYS A 936 -2.16 30.91 4.96
N SER A 937 -0.92 31.33 5.17
CA SER A 937 0.19 31.01 4.29
C SER A 937 1.45 30.76 5.11
N ALA A 938 2.23 29.76 4.71
CA ALA A 938 3.57 29.51 5.24
C ALA A 938 4.59 29.52 4.10
N LEU A 939 5.66 30.31 4.25
CA LEU A 939 6.84 30.24 3.39
C LEU A 939 7.90 29.43 4.12
N ALA A 940 8.24 28.25 3.59
CA ALA A 940 9.18 27.32 4.21
C ALA A 940 10.10 26.69 3.17
N SER A 941 11.20 26.06 3.63
CA SER A 941 12.21 25.46 2.74
C SER A 941 12.12 23.93 2.67
N LEU A 942 12.27 23.40 1.45
CA LEU A 942 12.23 21.99 1.08
C LEU A 942 13.48 21.20 1.49
N TRP A 943 14.59 21.88 1.76
CA TRP A 943 15.86 21.28 2.17
C TRP A 943 16.68 22.22 3.04
N LYS A 944 17.81 21.72 3.51
CA LYS A 944 18.79 22.50 4.27
C LYS A 944 19.40 23.61 3.42
N VAL A 945 18.96 24.84 3.70
CA VAL A 945 19.39 26.05 3.00
C VAL A 945 20.66 26.65 3.58
N ASN A 946 21.35 27.44 2.77
CA ASN A 946 22.56 28.17 3.16
C ASN A 946 22.20 29.56 3.71
N ASP A 947 22.83 29.93 4.82
CA ASP A 947 22.55 31.16 5.58
C ASP A 947 22.61 32.43 4.72
N GLU A 948 23.65 32.58 3.90
CA GLU A 948 23.82 33.79 3.07
C GLU A 948 22.84 33.86 1.89
N GLY A 949 22.53 32.70 1.29
CA GLY A 949 21.52 32.59 0.23
C GLY A 949 20.12 32.91 0.73
N THR A 950 19.77 32.43 1.93
CA THR A 950 18.49 32.71 2.57
C THR A 950 18.34 34.20 2.89
N LEU A 951 19.39 34.85 3.43
CA LEU A 951 19.40 36.30 3.66
C LEU A 951 19.06 37.07 2.37
N ALA A 952 19.68 36.70 1.25
CA ALA A 952 19.43 37.33 -0.05
C ALA A 952 17.98 37.11 -0.52
N LEU A 953 17.48 35.88 -0.43
CA LEU A 953 16.12 35.53 -0.86
C LEU A 953 15.06 36.23 -0.01
N MET A 954 15.20 36.23 1.32
CA MET A 954 14.24 36.85 2.23
C MET A 954 14.24 38.37 2.08
N SER A 955 15.43 38.99 1.96
CA SER A 955 15.52 40.42 1.65
C SER A 955 14.83 40.78 0.34
N GLY A 956 15.05 39.98 -0.71
CA GLY A 956 14.38 40.13 -2.00
C GLY A 956 12.87 39.94 -1.90
N PHE A 957 12.41 38.92 -1.16
CA PHE A 957 11.00 38.61 -0.98
C PHE A 957 10.24 39.76 -0.30
N TYR A 958 10.72 40.25 0.84
CA TYR A 958 10.09 41.38 1.54
C TYR A 958 10.14 42.67 0.72
N TRP A 959 11.24 42.90 -0.01
CA TRP A 959 11.31 44.01 -0.95
C TRP A 959 10.22 43.91 -2.03
N GLN A 960 10.09 42.74 -2.67
CA GLN A 960 9.09 42.50 -3.72
C GLN A 960 7.66 42.61 -3.18
N LEU A 961 7.41 42.06 -2.00
CA LEU A 961 6.11 42.12 -1.32
C LEU A 961 5.68 43.58 -1.05
N ASN A 962 6.65 44.50 -0.89
CA ASN A 962 6.37 45.91 -0.68
C ASN A 962 6.10 46.68 -1.98
N GLN A 963 6.39 46.12 -3.15
CA GLN A 963 6.22 46.82 -4.43
C GLN A 963 4.73 47.04 -4.78
N PRO A 964 4.34 48.22 -5.28
CA PRO A 964 2.94 48.60 -5.46
C PRO A 964 2.18 47.72 -6.48
N ASN A 965 2.89 47.12 -7.43
CA ASN A 965 2.35 46.26 -8.48
C ASN A 965 2.32 44.76 -8.11
N VAL A 966 2.84 44.39 -6.94
CA VAL A 966 2.82 43.02 -6.42
C VAL A 966 1.64 42.89 -5.46
N THR A 967 0.64 42.11 -5.87
CA THR A 967 -0.64 41.95 -5.16
C THR A 967 -0.76 40.63 -4.40
N ILE A 968 0.06 39.62 -4.71
CA ILE A 968 -0.02 38.28 -4.11
C ILE A 968 1.34 37.81 -3.58
N LYS A 969 1.33 37.01 -2.50
CA LYS A 969 2.54 36.50 -1.81
C LYS A 969 3.41 35.64 -2.74
N ALA A 970 2.81 34.76 -3.53
CA ALA A 970 3.53 33.89 -4.47
C ALA A 970 4.30 34.68 -5.55
N GLU A 971 3.77 35.83 -5.99
CA GLU A 971 4.44 36.68 -6.98
C GLU A 971 5.63 37.41 -6.36
N ALA A 972 5.54 37.83 -5.10
CA ALA A 972 6.70 38.38 -4.39
C ALA A 972 7.85 37.36 -4.31
N LEU A 973 7.54 36.10 -3.98
CA LEU A 973 8.53 35.01 -3.92
C LEU A 973 9.13 34.74 -5.30
N ARG A 974 8.27 34.59 -6.32
CA ARG A 974 8.70 34.38 -7.71
C ARG A 974 9.69 35.46 -8.17
N GLN A 975 9.38 36.73 -7.94
CA GLN A 975 10.25 37.82 -8.38
C GLN A 975 11.60 37.83 -7.65
N ALA A 976 11.64 37.46 -6.37
CA ALA A 976 12.89 37.28 -5.64
C ALA A 976 13.71 36.09 -6.19
N GLN A 977 13.06 34.97 -6.50
CA GLN A 977 13.69 33.79 -7.10
C GLN A 977 14.26 34.10 -8.48
N ILE A 978 13.52 34.83 -9.33
CA ILE A 978 14.00 35.26 -10.65
C ILE A 978 15.21 36.19 -10.54
N ALA A 979 15.20 37.14 -9.61
CA ALA A 979 16.33 38.05 -9.39
C ALA A 979 17.62 37.28 -9.01
N MET A 980 17.50 36.27 -8.14
CA MET A 980 18.63 35.40 -7.79
C MET A 980 19.07 34.54 -8.98
N LEU A 981 18.13 33.91 -9.69
CA LEU A 981 18.38 33.12 -10.91
C LEU A 981 19.17 33.93 -11.96
N ARG A 982 18.81 35.20 -12.18
CA ARG A 982 19.48 36.11 -13.12
C ARG A 982 20.81 36.64 -12.63
N GLY A 983 21.20 36.33 -11.39
CA GLY A 983 22.40 36.85 -10.75
C GLY A 983 22.32 38.34 -10.44
N GLU A 984 21.11 38.90 -10.36
CA GLU A 984 20.89 40.28 -9.98
C GLU A 984 21.21 40.47 -8.49
N ALA A 985 20.90 39.47 -7.65
CA ALA A 985 21.33 39.37 -6.25
C ALA A 985 22.58 38.47 -6.11
N TYR A 986 23.66 39.00 -5.53
CA TYR A 986 24.94 38.30 -5.42
C TYR A 986 25.76 38.75 -4.22
N LEU A 987 26.76 37.93 -3.85
CA LEU A 987 27.70 38.23 -2.78
C LEU A 987 29.08 38.55 -3.37
N GLU A 988 29.54 39.78 -3.18
CA GLU A 988 30.85 40.24 -3.66
C GLU A 988 31.53 41.14 -2.62
N ARG A 989 32.84 40.94 -2.40
CA ARG A 989 33.67 41.75 -1.48
C ARG A 989 33.11 41.82 -0.05
N GLY A 990 32.51 40.74 0.42
CA GLY A 990 31.93 40.67 1.76
C GLY A 990 30.63 41.46 1.91
N GLN A 991 29.92 41.74 0.80
CA GLN A 991 28.65 42.47 0.81
C GLN A 991 27.59 41.70 0.02
N LEU A 992 26.35 41.77 0.48
CA LEU A 992 25.17 41.45 -0.32
C LEU A 992 24.83 42.67 -1.19
N GLN A 993 24.72 42.45 -2.49
CA GLN A 993 24.36 43.48 -3.47
C GLN A 993 23.19 43.00 -4.32
N GLY A 994 22.54 43.94 -5.02
CA GLY A 994 21.51 43.62 -6.00
C GLY A 994 20.06 43.73 -5.55
N ILE A 995 19.83 44.02 -4.27
CA ILE A 995 18.48 44.36 -3.79
C ILE A 995 18.23 45.86 -4.02
N PRO A 996 17.25 46.25 -4.86
CA PRO A 996 17.09 47.66 -5.23
C PRO A 996 16.78 48.54 -4.01
N ASN A 997 17.33 49.76 -4.02
CA ASN A 997 17.17 50.77 -2.95
C ASN A 997 17.75 50.40 -1.57
N LEU A 998 18.43 49.25 -1.41
CA LEU A 998 19.17 48.92 -0.18
C LEU A 998 20.67 49.19 -0.27
N GLY A 999 21.22 49.42 -1.47
CA GLY A 999 22.65 49.67 -1.66
C GLY A 999 23.51 48.44 -1.39
N GLU A 1000 24.77 48.66 -1.00
CA GLU A 1000 25.70 47.62 -0.58
C GLU A 1000 25.44 47.27 0.90
N ILE A 1001 25.09 46.02 1.19
CA ILE A 1001 24.79 45.56 2.55
C ILE A 1001 25.99 44.75 3.07
N PRO A 1002 26.74 45.22 4.07
CA PRO A 1002 27.88 44.49 4.62
C PRO A 1002 27.45 43.17 5.27
N LEU A 1003 28.15 42.08 4.95
CA LEU A 1003 27.95 40.79 5.60
C LEU A 1003 28.69 40.74 6.95
N PRO A 1004 28.20 39.96 7.94
CA PRO A 1004 28.95 39.59 9.14
C PRO A 1004 30.33 38.99 8.81
N ASP A 1005 31.34 39.24 9.66
CA ASP A 1005 32.74 38.83 9.43
C ASP A 1005 32.89 37.33 9.16
N GLU A 1006 32.09 36.50 9.84
CA GLU A 1006 32.04 35.05 9.67
C GLU A 1006 31.68 34.65 8.24
N LEU A 1007 30.80 35.42 7.60
CA LEU A 1007 30.32 35.18 6.23
C LEU A 1007 31.27 35.76 5.17
N VAL A 1008 31.97 36.86 5.48
CA VAL A 1008 33.00 37.44 4.59
C VAL A 1008 34.11 36.43 4.28
N SER A 1009 34.46 35.59 5.26
CA SER A 1009 35.49 34.55 5.13
C SER A 1009 35.18 33.47 4.08
N GLN A 1010 33.92 33.35 3.66
CA GLN A 1010 33.48 32.34 2.68
C GLN A 1010 33.65 32.77 1.22
N GLY A 1011 34.09 34.01 0.96
CA GLY A 1011 34.39 34.52 -0.38
C GLY A 1011 33.17 34.90 -1.22
N ASN A 1012 33.42 35.31 -2.47
CA ASN A 1012 32.37 35.70 -3.41
C ASN A 1012 31.53 34.47 -3.83
N LYS A 1013 30.20 34.60 -3.83
CA LYS A 1013 29.28 33.52 -4.25
C LYS A 1013 28.30 34.02 -5.29
N LYS A 1014 28.08 33.20 -6.32
CA LYS A 1014 26.99 33.36 -7.29
C LYS A 1014 25.77 32.62 -6.78
N LEU A 1015 24.68 33.35 -6.56
CA LEU A 1015 23.44 32.81 -6.01
C LEU A 1015 22.45 32.34 -7.10
N SER A 1016 22.91 32.23 -8.35
CA SER A 1016 22.08 31.86 -9.51
C SER A 1016 21.71 30.38 -9.57
N HIS A 1017 22.36 29.52 -8.77
CA HIS A 1017 22.04 28.09 -8.72
C HIS A 1017 20.68 27.83 -8.05
N PRO A 1018 19.83 26.93 -8.57
CA PRO A 1018 18.51 26.62 -7.99
C PRO A 1018 18.53 26.26 -6.50
N TYR A 1019 19.61 25.65 -6.01
CA TYR A 1019 19.82 25.42 -4.58
C TYR A 1019 19.48 26.64 -3.69
N TYR A 1020 19.80 27.86 -4.14
CA TYR A 1020 19.64 29.08 -3.35
C TYR A 1020 18.24 29.70 -3.44
N TRP A 1021 17.48 29.44 -4.50
CA TRP A 1021 16.21 30.12 -4.76
C TRP A 1021 15.02 29.17 -4.90
N ALA A 1022 15.20 27.95 -5.42
CA ALA A 1022 14.12 26.98 -5.62
C ALA A 1022 13.78 26.16 -4.36
N GLY A 1023 14.58 26.30 -3.30
CA GLY A 1023 14.38 25.58 -2.04
C GLY A 1023 13.22 26.10 -1.21
N PHE A 1024 12.64 27.26 -1.52
CA PHE A 1024 11.51 27.81 -0.77
C PHE A 1024 10.21 27.73 -1.58
N THR A 1025 9.13 27.37 -0.88
CA THR A 1025 7.78 27.27 -1.47
C THR A 1025 6.74 27.95 -0.59
N MET A 1026 5.67 28.43 -1.23
CA MET A 1026 4.52 29.03 -0.57
C MET A 1026 3.46 27.96 -0.34
N ILE A 1027 3.15 27.67 0.93
CA ILE A 1027 2.22 26.64 1.38
C ILE A 1027 0.94 27.30 1.92
N GLY A 1028 -0.23 26.78 1.54
CA GLY A 1028 -1.52 27.38 1.85
C GLY A 1028 -1.90 28.45 0.82
N SER A 1029 -2.60 29.50 1.26
CA SER A 1029 -3.11 30.53 0.34
C SER A 1029 -1.96 31.30 -0.33
N PRO A 1030 -1.85 31.34 -1.66
CA PRO A 1030 -0.72 31.99 -2.33
C PRO A 1030 -0.88 33.51 -2.51
N TRP A 1031 -2.02 34.09 -2.09
CA TRP A 1031 -2.37 35.49 -2.31
C TRP A 1031 -2.41 36.35 -1.06
#